data_AF-A0A428LII7-F1
#
_entry.id   AF-A0A428LII7-F1
#
_cell.length_a   1.000
_cell.length_b   1.000
_cell.length_c   1.000
_cell.angle_alpha   90.00
_cell.angle_beta   90.00
_cell.angle_gamma   90.00
#
_symmetry.space_group_name_H-M   'P 1'
#
loop_
_entity.id
_entity.type
_entity.pdbx_description
1 polymer ?
#
loop_
_entity_poly.entity_id
_entity_poly.type
_entity_poly.pdbx_seq_one_letter_code
_entity_poly.pdbx_strand_id
1 'polypeptide(L)'
;MNRFIMANSQLCIGCRACEVACVMAHNGEQHVLSEHQFTPRITVLKSGRKNSPVTCHHCEDAPCARSCPNGAISRHSDSVQVNQQKCIGCKACVVACPFGTMEIVVTPLDDGSVKASAHKCDLCLERPQGPACIENCPAGVLTLATPAALDSLSKARRRRTARLEAQPWHSDAVQQEHPQTRLQQMHNTPARGEPDKLAAQERACHFNEIYLPFRAEQAQREASRCLTCGEHSICEWTCPLHNHIPQWIARIKEGDIAGAVELSHQTNCLPEITGRVCPQDRLCEGACTLRDESGSVTIGNIERYISDQALAMGWRPDLSGVSPVNKQVAIIGAGPAGLACADVLVRRGVSVTVYDRHPEIGGLLTFGIPAFKLDKSLLARRREIFTAMGIRFRLNCEVGKDVTMAQLQSEHDALFIGVGTYRSMKAGIPYEDAPGVYDALPFLVANTRNVMGLEPTEAEPFIDTRGLNVVVLGGGDTAMDCVRTALRHGAAKVTCAYRRDEANMPGSKKEVKNAKDEGAEFEFNVQPVELTLDANGQVNGIRMLRTELGEPDAQGRRRPVPVAGSEFVMPADAVIMAFGFNPHAMPWLEAQGVRTDDWGRIIASVEGRYRYQTSNPQIFAGGDAVRGADLVVTAMAEGRHAAQGIIDWLGVKPAKPH
;
A
#
# COMPACT_ATOMS: atom_id res chain seq x y z
N MET A 1 -13.43 42.95 1.13
CA MET A 1 -12.20 42.19 1.42
C MET A 1 -12.47 40.75 1.08
N ASN A 2 -11.67 40.16 0.21
CA ASN A 2 -11.75 38.75 -0.10
C ASN A 2 -11.33 37.92 1.12
N ARG A 3 -12.03 36.80 1.31
CA ARG A 3 -11.66 35.76 2.28
C ARG A 3 -10.51 34.95 1.71
N PHE A 4 -9.62 34.53 2.58
CA PHE A 4 -8.52 33.64 2.26
C PHE A 4 -8.08 32.87 3.48
N ILE A 5 -7.30 31.81 3.27
CA ILE A 5 -6.80 30.97 4.37
C ILE A 5 -5.43 31.50 4.79
N MET A 6 -5.32 31.96 6.03
CA MET A 6 -4.06 32.31 6.67
C MET A 6 -3.44 31.06 7.29
N ALA A 7 -2.12 30.90 7.15
CA ALA A 7 -1.37 29.79 7.73
C ALA A 7 -0.31 30.29 8.72
N ASN A 8 -0.36 29.84 9.97
CA ASN A 8 0.72 30.04 10.94
C ASN A 8 1.75 28.89 10.83
N SER A 9 2.69 29.02 9.90
CA SER A 9 3.70 27.99 9.64
C SER A 9 4.57 27.64 10.85
N GLN A 10 4.65 28.49 11.88
CA GLN A 10 5.42 28.19 13.10
C GLN A 10 4.82 27.05 13.94
N LEU A 11 3.54 26.72 13.72
CA LEU A 11 2.84 25.63 14.41
C LEU A 11 2.64 24.39 13.53
N CYS A 12 3.09 24.42 12.27
CA CYS A 12 2.82 23.36 11.32
C CYS A 12 3.68 22.13 11.58
N ILE A 13 3.02 21.03 11.93
CA ILE A 13 3.65 19.71 12.14
C ILE A 13 3.88 18.94 10.83
N GLY A 14 3.47 19.46 9.67
CA GLY A 14 3.71 18.79 8.38
C GLY A 14 2.86 17.54 8.12
N CYS A 15 1.75 17.35 8.86
CA CYS A 15 0.96 16.11 8.79
C CYS A 15 0.14 15.88 7.51
N ARG A 16 0.04 16.89 6.64
CA ARG A 16 -0.70 16.86 5.35
C ARG A 16 -2.19 16.49 5.45
N ALA A 17 -2.79 16.44 6.65
CA ALA A 17 -4.22 16.20 6.82
C ALA A 17 -5.10 17.23 6.09
N CYS A 18 -4.62 18.47 5.97
CA CYS A 18 -5.28 19.51 5.19
C CYS A 18 -5.36 19.20 3.69
N GLU A 19 -4.40 18.45 3.13
CA GLU A 19 -4.40 18.02 1.73
C GLU A 19 -5.43 16.91 1.52
N VAL A 20 -5.38 15.88 2.38
CA VAL A 20 -6.32 14.74 2.33
C VAL A 20 -7.76 15.22 2.47
N ALA A 21 -8.05 16.02 3.50
CA ALA A 21 -9.38 16.59 3.71
C ALA A 21 -9.83 17.48 2.54
N CYS A 22 -8.90 18.20 1.90
CA CYS A 22 -9.22 18.98 0.71
C CYS A 22 -9.64 18.07 -0.46
N VAL A 23 -8.90 17.01 -0.75
CA VAL A 23 -9.25 16.07 -1.82
C VAL A 23 -10.60 15.40 -1.55
N MET A 24 -10.80 14.89 -0.34
CA MET A 24 -12.05 14.21 0.04
C MET A 24 -13.27 15.12 -0.07
N ALA A 25 -13.18 16.37 0.41
CA ALA A 25 -14.27 17.33 0.30
C ALA A 25 -14.66 17.64 -1.17
N HIS A 26 -13.72 17.51 -2.11
CA HIS A 26 -13.97 17.69 -3.54
C HIS A 26 -14.26 16.37 -4.28
N ASN A 27 -14.40 15.27 -3.53
CA ASN A 27 -14.72 13.93 -4.02
C ASN A 27 -15.86 13.32 -3.18
N GLY A 28 -16.83 14.14 -2.76
CA GLY A 28 -18.03 13.68 -2.06
C GLY A 28 -17.77 13.07 -0.68
N GLU A 29 -16.77 13.60 0.05
CA GLU A 29 -16.29 13.06 1.34
C GLU A 29 -15.72 11.63 1.25
N GLN A 30 -15.25 11.23 0.06
CA GLN A 30 -14.62 9.92 -0.17
C GLN A 30 -13.16 10.08 -0.60
N HIS A 31 -12.32 9.09 -0.26
CA HIS A 31 -10.99 8.98 -0.84
C HIS A 31 -11.09 8.78 -2.36
N VAL A 32 -10.19 9.41 -3.10
CA VAL A 32 -9.98 9.09 -4.51
C VAL A 32 -9.31 7.73 -4.62
N LEU A 33 -9.50 7.00 -5.72
CA LEU A 33 -9.02 5.61 -5.81
C LEU A 33 -7.68 5.47 -6.51
N SER A 34 -7.13 6.59 -6.98
CA SER A 34 -5.89 6.63 -7.75
C SER A 34 -5.06 7.86 -7.37
N GLU A 35 -3.73 7.73 -7.48
CA GLU A 35 -2.80 8.78 -7.09
C GLU A 35 -2.93 10.04 -7.96
N HIS A 36 -3.19 9.89 -9.26
CA HIS A 36 -3.33 11.03 -10.16
C HIS A 36 -4.62 11.85 -9.92
N GLN A 37 -5.60 11.28 -9.21
CA GLN A 37 -6.79 12.01 -8.75
C GLN A 37 -6.57 12.72 -7.42
N PHE A 38 -5.45 12.46 -6.73
CA PHE A 38 -5.09 13.14 -5.48
C PHE A 38 -4.53 14.54 -5.80
N THR A 39 -5.42 15.47 -6.13
CA THR A 39 -5.09 16.85 -6.49
C THR A 39 -5.58 17.83 -5.42
N PRO A 40 -4.88 17.97 -4.28
CA PRO A 40 -5.29 18.88 -3.22
C PRO A 40 -5.14 20.33 -3.67
N ARG A 41 -6.06 21.20 -3.25
CA ARG A 41 -6.04 22.64 -3.58
C ARG A 41 -5.25 23.48 -2.56
N ILE A 42 -4.51 22.81 -1.70
CA ILE A 42 -3.61 23.31 -0.66
C ILE A 42 -2.45 22.30 -0.57
N THR A 43 -1.22 22.78 -0.44
CA THR A 43 -0.04 21.90 -0.41
C THR A 43 0.88 22.30 0.73
N VAL A 44 1.35 21.33 1.51
CA VAL A 44 2.31 21.53 2.57
C VAL A 44 3.71 21.33 2.01
N LEU A 45 4.48 22.41 1.93
CA LEU A 45 5.87 22.37 1.53
C LEU A 45 6.77 22.13 2.74
N LYS A 46 7.77 21.27 2.57
CA LYS A 46 8.83 21.04 3.55
C LYS A 46 10.11 21.73 3.07
N SER A 47 10.67 22.60 3.91
CA SER A 47 11.97 23.25 3.68
C SER A 47 12.85 23.06 4.92
N GLY A 48 13.81 22.13 4.81
CA GLY A 48 14.58 21.65 5.96
C GLY A 48 13.65 21.03 7.02
N ARG A 49 13.64 21.64 8.22
CA ARG A 49 12.76 21.24 9.34
C ARG A 49 11.43 22.01 9.41
N LYS A 50 11.21 23.00 8.54
CA LYS A 50 10.00 23.82 8.57
C LYS A 50 8.97 23.29 7.57
N ASN A 51 7.72 23.22 8.00
CA ASN A 51 6.58 22.90 7.16
C ASN A 51 5.71 24.14 6.98
N SER A 52 5.28 24.40 5.75
CA SER A 52 4.48 25.58 5.41
C SER A 52 3.36 25.19 4.45
N PRO A 53 2.09 25.26 4.88
CA PRO A 53 0.96 25.17 3.98
C PRO A 53 0.94 26.38 3.05
N VAL A 54 0.90 26.13 1.75
CA VAL A 54 0.76 27.14 0.71
C VAL A 54 -0.71 27.21 0.31
N THR A 55 -1.32 28.38 0.50
CA THR A 55 -2.76 28.60 0.32
C THR A 55 -3.03 29.66 -0.73
N CYS A 56 -4.14 29.55 -1.45
CA CYS A 56 -4.59 30.63 -2.33
C CYS A 56 -5.01 31.84 -1.48
N HIS A 57 -4.51 33.02 -1.83
CA HIS A 57 -4.82 34.26 -1.12
C HIS A 57 -6.08 34.98 -1.66
N HIS A 58 -6.73 34.44 -2.70
CA HIS A 58 -7.88 35.07 -3.36
C HIS A 58 -7.71 36.59 -3.53
N CYS A 59 -6.57 37.02 -4.08
CA CYS A 59 -6.15 38.41 -4.10
C CYS A 59 -7.25 39.35 -4.62
N GLU A 60 -7.37 40.54 -4.02
CA GLU A 60 -8.30 41.58 -4.49
C GLU A 60 -8.02 41.97 -5.95
N ASP A 61 -6.75 42.20 -6.28
CA ASP A 61 -6.26 42.36 -7.65
C ASP A 61 -5.59 41.05 -8.12
N ALA A 62 -6.41 40.04 -8.42
CA ALA A 62 -5.93 38.70 -8.76
C ALA A 62 -5.20 38.64 -10.12
N PRO A 63 -3.88 38.38 -10.16
CA PRO A 63 -3.14 38.25 -11.42
C PRO A 63 -3.67 37.10 -12.28
N CYS A 64 -4.13 36.00 -11.66
CA CYS A 64 -4.71 34.87 -12.36
C CYS A 64 -6.04 35.21 -13.06
N ALA A 65 -6.82 36.16 -12.53
CA ALA A 65 -8.02 36.64 -13.20
C ALA A 65 -7.67 37.55 -14.38
N ARG A 66 -6.72 38.49 -14.19
CA ARG A 66 -6.25 39.39 -15.26
C ARG A 66 -5.59 38.66 -16.42
N SER A 67 -4.86 37.59 -16.14
CA SER A 67 -4.19 36.80 -17.18
C SER A 67 -5.11 35.79 -17.87
N CYS A 68 -6.38 35.67 -17.45
CA CYS A 68 -7.30 34.70 -18.02
C CYS A 68 -7.93 35.23 -19.32
N PRO A 69 -7.55 34.69 -20.51
CA PRO A 69 -8.01 35.24 -21.79
C PRO A 69 -9.50 35.00 -22.04
N ASN A 70 -10.07 33.93 -21.47
CA ASN A 70 -11.47 33.54 -21.69
C ASN A 70 -12.41 34.01 -20.56
N GLY A 71 -11.92 34.83 -19.62
CA GLY A 71 -12.72 35.28 -18.47
C GLY A 71 -13.26 34.14 -17.58
N ALA A 72 -12.57 32.99 -17.57
CA ALA A 72 -12.94 31.84 -16.76
C ALA A 72 -12.64 32.04 -15.27
N ILE A 73 -11.75 32.97 -14.94
CA ILE A 73 -11.38 33.29 -13.56
C ILE A 73 -11.89 34.70 -13.26
N SER A 74 -12.78 34.81 -12.28
CA SER A 74 -13.39 36.08 -11.89
C SER A 74 -13.61 36.16 -10.40
N ARG A 75 -13.79 37.38 -9.89
CA ARG A 75 -14.26 37.59 -8.53
C ARG A 75 -15.73 37.18 -8.45
N HIS A 76 -16.06 36.35 -7.48
CA HIS A 76 -17.43 36.01 -7.10
C HIS A 76 -17.56 36.24 -5.59
N SER A 77 -18.49 37.11 -5.19
CA SER A 77 -18.64 37.61 -3.83
C SER A 77 -17.30 38.13 -3.25
N ASP A 78 -16.83 37.48 -2.19
CA ASP A 78 -15.65 37.74 -1.39
C ASP A 78 -14.53 36.73 -1.71
N SER A 79 -14.49 36.17 -2.92
CA SER A 79 -13.41 35.26 -3.34
C SER A 79 -13.17 35.30 -4.85
N VAL A 80 -11.98 34.94 -5.30
CA VAL A 80 -11.71 34.67 -6.72
C VAL A 80 -12.10 33.23 -7.02
N GLN A 81 -12.80 32.94 -8.12
CA GLN A 81 -13.30 31.61 -8.49
C GLN A 81 -12.98 31.24 -9.93
N VAL A 82 -12.94 29.93 -10.22
CA VAL A 82 -12.73 29.39 -11.58
C VAL A 82 -14.04 28.78 -12.06
N ASN A 83 -14.54 29.28 -13.18
CA ASN A 83 -15.64 28.66 -13.91
C ASN A 83 -15.06 27.57 -14.84
N GLN A 84 -15.30 26.30 -14.47
CA GLN A 84 -14.77 25.16 -15.20
C GLN A 84 -15.40 24.95 -16.59
N GLN A 85 -16.55 25.56 -16.88
CA GLN A 85 -17.16 25.52 -18.21
C GLN A 85 -16.48 26.49 -19.19
N LYS A 86 -15.90 27.58 -18.68
CA LYS A 86 -15.15 28.57 -19.49
C LYS A 86 -13.66 28.29 -19.55
N CYS A 87 -13.10 27.50 -18.64
CA CYS A 87 -11.67 27.24 -18.62
C CYS A 87 -11.21 26.45 -19.85
N ILE A 88 -10.19 26.95 -20.55
CA ILE A 88 -9.59 26.31 -21.72
C ILE A 88 -8.20 25.70 -21.42
N GLY A 89 -7.79 25.64 -20.15
CA GLY A 89 -6.53 25.00 -19.75
C GLY A 89 -5.24 25.67 -20.26
N CYS A 90 -5.27 26.94 -20.71
CA CYS A 90 -4.13 27.63 -21.33
C CYS A 90 -2.91 27.90 -20.42
N LYS A 91 -2.95 27.55 -19.12
CA LYS A 91 -1.87 27.72 -18.13
C LYS A 91 -1.45 29.16 -17.79
N ALA A 92 -2.00 30.19 -18.44
CA ALA A 92 -1.64 31.59 -18.15
C ALA A 92 -1.83 31.99 -16.67
N CYS A 93 -2.84 31.45 -16.02
CA CYS A 93 -3.09 31.67 -14.59
C CYS A 93 -2.05 31.00 -13.66
N VAL A 94 -1.45 29.89 -14.10
CA VAL A 94 -0.39 29.18 -13.37
C VAL A 94 0.86 30.04 -13.30
N VAL A 95 1.30 30.55 -14.47
CA VAL A 95 2.47 31.43 -14.57
C VAL A 95 2.25 32.76 -13.84
N ALA A 96 1.02 33.29 -13.87
CA ALA A 96 0.71 34.57 -13.25
C ALA A 96 0.58 34.50 -11.72
N CYS A 97 0.42 33.32 -11.11
CA CYS A 97 0.17 33.21 -9.68
C CYS A 97 1.46 33.46 -8.87
N PRO A 98 1.56 34.54 -8.07
CA PRO A 98 2.77 34.83 -7.31
C PRO A 98 3.00 33.85 -6.15
N PHE A 99 1.99 33.06 -5.78
CA PHE A 99 2.04 32.07 -4.70
C PHE A 99 2.19 30.63 -5.23
N GLY A 100 2.14 30.42 -6.55
CA GLY A 100 2.22 29.07 -7.15
C GLY A 100 1.06 28.14 -6.79
N THR A 101 -0.13 28.68 -6.48
CA THR A 101 -1.29 27.90 -5.99
C THR A 101 -2.30 27.52 -7.08
N MET A 102 -2.02 27.93 -8.32
CA MET A 102 -2.83 27.59 -9.48
C MET A 102 -2.23 26.35 -10.13
N GLU A 103 -3.05 25.34 -10.37
CA GLU A 103 -2.64 24.09 -11.03
C GLU A 103 -3.52 23.84 -12.26
N ILE A 104 -3.02 23.09 -13.24
CA ILE A 104 -3.86 22.53 -14.30
C ILE A 104 -4.05 21.05 -14.01
N VAL A 105 -5.31 20.66 -13.82
CA VAL A 105 -5.72 19.27 -13.73
C VAL A 105 -6.23 18.83 -15.09
N VAL A 106 -5.85 17.63 -15.50
CA VAL A 106 -6.28 17.01 -16.76
C VAL A 106 -7.23 15.90 -16.40
N THR A 107 -8.50 16.04 -16.79
CA THR A 107 -9.55 15.07 -16.53
C THR A 107 -9.90 14.34 -17.82
N PRO A 108 -9.86 13.00 -17.85
CA PRO A 108 -10.34 12.24 -19.00
C PRO A 108 -11.85 12.42 -19.19
N LEU A 109 -12.29 12.43 -20.45
CA LEU A 109 -13.69 12.50 -20.84
C LEU A 109 -14.13 11.15 -21.43
N ASP A 110 -15.44 10.90 -21.43
CA ASP A 110 -16.03 9.63 -21.89
C ASP A 110 -15.72 9.29 -23.36
N ASP A 111 -15.43 10.30 -24.18
CA ASP A 111 -15.07 10.16 -25.59
C ASP A 111 -13.58 9.86 -25.83
N GLY A 112 -12.81 9.65 -24.76
CA GLY A 112 -11.36 9.40 -24.81
C GLY A 112 -10.51 10.65 -24.98
N SER A 113 -11.13 11.83 -25.08
CA SER A 113 -10.41 13.10 -25.02
C SER A 113 -10.11 13.50 -23.57
N VAL A 114 -9.34 14.58 -23.38
CA VAL A 114 -9.03 15.11 -22.05
C VAL A 114 -9.40 16.57 -21.94
N LYS A 115 -9.92 16.97 -20.78
CA LYS A 115 -10.19 18.35 -20.43
C LYS A 115 -9.11 18.85 -19.46
N ALA A 116 -8.37 19.87 -19.90
CA ALA A 116 -7.44 20.58 -19.02
C ALA A 116 -8.16 21.78 -18.37
N SER A 117 -8.20 21.80 -17.04
CA SER A 117 -8.88 22.82 -16.25
C SER A 117 -8.01 23.39 -15.13
N ALA A 118 -8.13 24.70 -14.90
CA ALA A 118 -7.40 25.37 -13.83
C ALA A 118 -8.06 25.10 -12.47
N HIS A 119 -7.29 24.61 -11.51
CA HIS A 119 -7.70 24.34 -10.14
C HIS A 119 -6.96 25.28 -9.20
N LYS A 120 -7.67 25.69 -8.14
CA LYS A 120 -7.17 26.44 -6.98
C LYS A 120 -8.16 26.30 -5.85
N CYS A 121 -7.77 26.69 -4.63
CA CYS A 121 -8.71 26.75 -3.51
C CYS A 121 -9.95 27.57 -3.90
N ASP A 122 -11.12 27.03 -3.62
CA ASP A 122 -12.43 27.66 -3.81
C ASP A 122 -13.07 28.01 -2.46
N LEU A 123 -12.35 27.84 -1.35
CA LEU A 123 -12.82 27.96 0.03
C LEU A 123 -13.94 26.98 0.41
N CYS A 124 -14.10 25.87 -0.33
CA CYS A 124 -15.19 24.91 -0.14
C CYS A 124 -16.55 25.62 -0.04
N LEU A 125 -16.84 26.57 -0.96
CA LEU A 125 -18.05 27.41 -0.90
C LEU A 125 -19.36 26.61 -0.86
N GLU A 126 -19.35 25.40 -1.42
CA GLU A 126 -20.51 24.50 -1.45
C GLU A 126 -20.67 23.69 -0.15
N ARG A 127 -19.67 23.75 0.75
CA ARG A 127 -19.63 22.96 1.99
C ARG A 127 -20.11 23.83 3.17
N PRO A 128 -21.20 23.47 3.87
CA PRO A 128 -21.77 24.29 4.96
C PRO A 128 -20.79 24.56 6.13
N GLN A 129 -19.90 23.61 6.41
CA GLN A 129 -18.89 23.68 7.47
C GLN A 129 -17.71 24.61 7.11
N GLY A 130 -17.64 25.05 5.84
CA GLY A 130 -16.53 25.83 5.31
C GLY A 130 -15.33 24.97 4.87
N PRO A 131 -14.13 25.56 4.79
CA PRO A 131 -12.95 24.87 4.26
C PRO A 131 -12.56 23.63 5.08
N ALA A 132 -12.67 22.46 4.46
CA ALA A 132 -12.36 21.17 5.09
C ALA A 132 -10.92 21.09 5.63
N CYS A 133 -9.97 21.76 4.95
CA CYS A 133 -8.58 21.84 5.39
C CYS A 133 -8.38 22.56 6.73
N ILE A 134 -9.25 23.53 7.05
CA ILE A 134 -9.21 24.25 8.34
C ILE A 134 -9.80 23.37 9.44
N GLU A 135 -10.97 22.79 9.19
CA GLU A 135 -11.66 21.87 10.11
C GLU A 135 -10.76 20.70 10.53
N ASN A 136 -10.04 20.12 9.56
CA ASN A 136 -9.18 18.96 9.79
C ASN A 136 -7.75 19.33 10.23
N CYS A 137 -7.44 20.60 10.54
CA CYS A 137 -6.09 20.98 10.95
C CYS A 137 -5.86 20.69 12.45
N PRO A 138 -5.13 19.61 12.83
CA PRO A 138 -5.02 19.18 14.23
C PRO A 138 -4.23 20.17 15.09
N ALA A 139 -3.39 21.00 14.45
CA ALA A 139 -2.48 21.96 15.08
C ALA A 139 -3.02 23.39 15.07
N GLY A 140 -4.23 23.62 14.53
CA GLY A 140 -4.82 24.97 14.44
C GLY A 140 -4.00 25.96 13.61
N VAL A 141 -3.27 25.46 12.60
CA VAL A 141 -2.36 26.25 11.75
C VAL A 141 -3.13 27.14 10.79
N LEU A 142 -4.27 26.66 10.31
CA LEU A 142 -5.05 27.29 9.26
C LEU A 142 -6.22 28.06 9.88
N THR A 143 -6.44 29.29 9.42
CA THR A 143 -7.56 30.12 9.86
C THR A 143 -8.15 30.85 8.68
N LEU A 144 -9.48 30.91 8.60
CA LEU A 144 -10.15 31.67 7.56
C LEU A 144 -10.13 33.16 7.93
N ALA A 145 -9.43 33.95 7.11
CA ALA A 145 -9.36 35.40 7.27
C ALA A 145 -10.70 36.02 6.86
N THR A 146 -11.53 36.31 7.86
CA THR A 146 -12.73 37.15 7.73
C THR A 146 -12.45 38.54 8.34
N PRO A 147 -13.21 39.58 7.99
CA PRO A 147 -13.08 40.90 8.62
C PRO A 147 -13.15 40.83 10.16
N ALA A 148 -14.06 40.01 10.70
CA ALA A 148 -14.20 39.79 12.14
C ALA A 148 -12.99 39.07 12.76
N ALA A 149 -12.43 38.07 12.06
CA ALA A 149 -11.23 37.37 12.52
C ALA A 149 -10.00 38.29 12.52
N LEU A 150 -9.85 39.13 11.49
CA LEU A 150 -8.77 40.11 11.39
C LEU A 150 -8.88 41.21 12.46
N ASP A 151 -10.09 41.72 12.72
CA ASP A 151 -10.33 42.68 13.79
C ASP A 151 -10.03 42.08 15.18
N SER A 152 -10.46 40.84 15.42
CA SER A 152 -10.12 40.09 16.64
C SER A 152 -8.61 39.91 16.81
N LEU A 153 -7.89 39.53 15.75
CA LEU A 153 -6.43 39.41 15.76
C LEU A 153 -5.73 40.75 16.02
N SER A 154 -6.21 41.82 15.39
CA SER A 154 -5.72 43.18 15.61
C SER A 154 -5.90 43.61 17.06
N LYS A 155 -7.10 43.42 17.63
CA LYS A 155 -7.41 43.69 19.04
C LYS A 155 -6.55 42.86 19.99
N ALA A 156 -6.37 41.57 19.71
CA ALA A 156 -5.52 40.69 20.52
C ALA A 156 -4.05 41.14 20.51
N ARG A 157 -3.51 41.51 19.33
CA ARG A 157 -2.14 42.04 19.20
C ARG A 157 -1.99 43.36 19.95
N ARG A 158 -2.91 44.32 19.77
CA ARG A 158 -2.91 45.59 20.51
C ARG A 158 -2.94 45.37 22.03
N ARG A 159 -3.80 44.47 22.52
CA ARG A 159 -3.86 44.09 23.95
C ARG A 159 -2.56 43.44 24.43
N ARG A 160 -1.94 42.57 23.64
CA ARG A 160 -0.66 41.94 23.99
C ARG A 160 0.44 42.99 24.10
N THR A 161 0.56 43.90 23.13
CA THR A 161 1.52 45.01 23.17
C THR A 161 1.26 45.93 24.36
N ALA A 162 0.00 46.34 24.59
CA ALA A 162 -0.35 47.18 25.74
C ALA A 162 -0.11 46.50 27.10
N ARG A 163 -0.20 45.16 27.18
CA ARG A 163 0.17 44.40 28.40
C ARG A 163 1.68 44.24 28.58
N LEU A 164 2.47 44.35 27.51
CA LEU A 164 3.93 44.29 27.56
C LEU A 164 4.56 45.65 27.96
N GLU A 165 3.75 46.69 28.16
CA GLU A 165 4.18 47.98 28.72
C GLU A 165 4.08 47.97 30.26
N ALA A 166 4.92 47.16 30.89
CA ALA A 166 5.42 47.40 32.25
C ALA A 166 6.70 46.59 32.50
N GLN A 167 7.83 47.21 32.15
CA GLN A 167 9.23 46.91 32.56
C GLN A 167 10.08 45.89 31.74
N PRO A 168 11.26 46.32 31.24
CA PRO A 168 12.27 45.43 30.64
C PRO A 168 13.12 44.63 31.64
N TRP A 169 12.90 44.72 32.96
CA TRP A 169 13.80 44.11 33.97
C TRP A 169 13.10 43.41 35.14
N HIS A 170 11.78 43.42 35.24
CA HIS A 170 11.04 42.64 36.23
C HIS A 170 9.69 42.19 35.67
N SER A 171 9.61 40.94 35.25
CA SER A 171 8.44 40.13 35.52
C SER A 171 8.85 38.67 35.44
N ASP A 172 8.64 37.94 36.53
CA ASP A 172 8.40 36.51 36.43
C ASP A 172 7.33 36.35 35.36
N ALA A 173 7.73 35.80 34.22
CA ALA A 173 6.81 35.47 33.16
C ALA A 173 5.79 34.55 33.80
N VAL A 174 4.58 35.05 34.05
CA VAL A 174 3.43 34.22 34.40
C VAL A 174 3.26 33.31 33.19
N GLN A 175 3.87 32.12 33.29
CA GLN A 175 3.63 31.02 32.37
C GLN A 175 2.18 30.64 32.61
N GLN A 176 1.28 31.21 31.82
CA GLN A 176 -0.02 30.60 31.64
C GLN A 176 0.28 29.22 31.04
N GLU A 177 -0.05 28.16 31.79
CA GLU A 177 -0.04 26.78 31.30
C GLU A 177 -1.02 26.70 30.12
N HIS A 178 -0.52 27.03 28.93
CA HIS A 178 -1.22 26.73 27.71
C HIS A 178 -1.13 25.22 27.49
N PRO A 179 -2.22 24.56 27.08
CA PRO A 179 -2.17 23.17 26.67
C PRO A 179 -1.04 22.99 25.66
N GLN A 180 -0.25 21.93 25.84
CA GLN A 180 0.88 21.62 24.98
C GLN A 180 0.44 21.64 23.51
N THR A 181 1.10 22.47 22.69
CA THR A 181 0.81 22.54 21.25
C THR A 181 1.10 21.19 20.59
N ARG A 182 0.43 20.89 19.47
CA ARG A 182 0.75 19.66 18.69
C ARG A 182 2.22 19.57 18.28
N LEU A 183 2.85 20.72 18.01
CA LEU A 183 4.28 20.77 17.68
C LEU A 183 5.14 20.37 18.88
N GLN A 184 4.83 20.88 20.07
CA GLN A 184 5.50 20.44 21.30
C GLN A 184 5.22 18.96 21.59
N GLN A 185 4.01 18.45 21.31
CA GLN A 185 3.69 17.02 21.45
C GLN A 185 4.57 16.17 20.52
N MET A 186 4.71 16.58 19.26
CA MET A 186 5.56 15.91 18.26
C MET A 186 7.01 15.84 18.73
N HIS A 187 7.59 16.97 19.16
CA HIS A 187 8.98 17.00 19.64
C HIS A 187 9.20 16.24 20.95
N ASN A 188 8.19 16.15 21.82
CA ASN A 188 8.26 15.40 23.07
C ASN A 188 7.90 13.91 22.90
N THR A 189 7.59 13.46 21.68
CA THR A 189 7.29 12.05 21.42
C THR A 189 8.57 11.22 21.57
N PRO A 190 8.57 10.14 22.38
CA PRO A 190 9.76 9.32 22.62
C PRO A 190 10.28 8.66 21.32
N ALA A 191 11.43 7.97 21.37
CA ALA A 191 11.94 7.20 20.23
C ALA A 191 11.07 5.95 19.93
N ARG A 192 10.94 5.59 18.65
CA ARG A 192 10.18 4.42 18.17
C ARG A 192 10.68 3.15 18.85
N GLY A 193 9.76 2.35 19.39
CA GLY A 193 10.10 1.02 19.87
C GLY A 193 9.82 -0.05 18.81
N GLU A 194 10.73 -1.01 18.69
CA GLU A 194 10.56 -2.17 17.82
C GLU A 194 9.86 -3.32 18.56
N PRO A 195 9.21 -4.25 17.84
CA PRO A 195 8.78 -5.52 18.41
C PRO A 195 9.98 -6.36 18.84
N ASP A 196 9.78 -7.13 19.91
CA ASP A 196 10.77 -8.11 20.35
C ASP A 196 11.00 -9.15 19.24
N LYS A 197 12.25 -9.58 19.11
CA LYS A 197 12.72 -10.41 17.99
C LYS A 197 13.58 -11.53 18.54
N LEU A 198 13.36 -12.75 18.05
CA LEU A 198 14.19 -13.92 18.42
C LEU A 198 15.66 -13.69 18.03
N ALA A 199 16.58 -14.30 18.79
CA ALA A 199 18.00 -14.23 18.51
C ALA A 199 18.32 -14.85 17.15
N ALA A 200 19.38 -14.37 16.48
CA ALA A 200 19.67 -14.79 15.12
C ALA A 200 19.97 -16.29 14.99
N GLN A 201 20.73 -16.84 15.93
CA GLN A 201 21.08 -18.26 15.97
C GLN A 201 19.86 -19.15 16.23
N GLU A 202 18.94 -18.69 17.08
CA GLU A 202 17.70 -19.41 17.39
C GLU A 202 16.76 -19.44 16.17
N ARG A 203 16.51 -18.29 15.54
CA ARG A 203 15.54 -18.21 14.45
C ARG A 203 16.01 -18.80 13.13
N ALA A 204 17.31 -19.03 12.97
CA ALA A 204 17.91 -19.59 11.75
C ALA A 204 17.66 -21.10 11.61
N CYS A 205 17.26 -21.81 12.67
CA CYS A 205 17.09 -23.27 12.66
C CYS A 205 15.64 -23.75 12.52
N HIS A 206 14.67 -22.83 12.45
CA HIS A 206 13.25 -23.19 12.35
C HIS A 206 12.45 -22.22 11.48
N PHE A 207 11.22 -22.65 11.14
CA PHE A 207 10.29 -21.88 10.30
C PHE A 207 9.23 -21.08 11.08
N ASN A 208 9.28 -21.04 12.42
CA ASN A 208 8.39 -20.19 13.22
C ASN A 208 8.64 -18.70 12.99
N GLU A 209 7.61 -17.87 13.24
CA GLU A 209 7.71 -16.41 13.12
C GLU A 209 8.84 -15.83 13.99
N ILE A 210 9.63 -14.92 13.40
CA ILE A 210 10.82 -14.37 14.07
C ILE A 210 10.53 -13.15 14.97
N TYR A 211 9.39 -12.49 14.76
CA TYR A 211 8.95 -11.33 15.52
C TYR A 211 7.85 -11.73 16.49
N LEU A 212 8.04 -11.40 17.76
CA LEU A 212 7.05 -11.68 18.80
C LEU A 212 5.89 -10.67 18.71
N PRO A 213 4.66 -11.08 19.06
CA PRO A 213 3.54 -10.15 19.21
C PRO A 213 3.87 -9.08 20.26
N PHE A 214 3.32 -7.87 20.08
CA PHE A 214 3.42 -6.86 21.14
C PHE A 214 2.75 -7.34 22.43
N ARG A 215 3.43 -7.08 23.53
CA ARG A 215 2.80 -7.05 24.86
C ARG A 215 1.90 -5.83 24.96
N ALA A 216 0.90 -5.88 25.84
CA ALA A 216 -0.02 -4.76 26.06
C ALA A 216 0.71 -3.43 26.36
N GLU A 217 1.80 -3.48 27.14
CA GLU A 217 2.65 -2.32 27.42
C GLU A 217 3.31 -1.73 26.17
N GLN A 218 3.82 -2.58 25.26
CA GLN A 218 4.41 -2.14 24.00
C GLN A 218 3.34 -1.51 23.10
N ALA A 219 2.18 -2.17 22.97
CA ALA A 219 1.08 -1.66 22.18
C ALA A 219 0.59 -0.30 22.71
N GLN A 220 0.40 -0.16 24.03
CA GLN A 220 -0.02 1.08 24.67
C GLN A 220 1.01 2.20 24.47
N ARG A 221 2.30 1.90 24.66
CA ARG A 221 3.40 2.86 24.44
C ARG A 221 3.42 3.34 22.99
N GLU A 222 3.37 2.42 22.03
CA GLU A 222 3.44 2.77 20.61
C GLU A 222 2.18 3.49 20.12
N ALA A 223 0.99 3.07 20.57
CA ALA A 223 -0.26 3.77 20.30
C ALA A 223 -0.23 5.21 20.84
N SER A 224 0.31 5.42 22.04
CA SER A 224 0.43 6.74 22.69
C SER A 224 1.29 7.74 21.89
N ARG A 225 2.18 7.26 21.01
CA ARG A 225 2.97 8.12 20.11
C ARG A 225 2.10 8.80 19.06
N CYS A 226 1.01 8.18 18.63
CA CYS A 226 0.19 8.71 17.54
C CYS A 226 -0.36 10.09 17.87
N LEU A 227 -0.07 11.08 17.01
CA LEU A 227 -0.52 12.46 17.19
C LEU A 227 -2.02 12.66 16.90
N THR A 228 -2.71 11.68 16.30
CA THR A 228 -4.08 11.85 15.79
C THR A 228 -4.13 13.08 14.87
N CYS A 229 -3.50 12.97 13.70
CA CYS A 229 -3.22 14.08 12.79
C CYS A 229 -4.44 14.70 12.12
N GLY A 230 -5.65 14.23 12.41
CA GLY A 230 -6.91 14.67 11.81
C GLY A 230 -7.92 13.54 11.86
N GLU A 231 -9.16 13.82 11.48
CA GLU A 231 -10.15 12.77 11.19
C GLU A 231 -9.70 11.98 9.97
N HIS A 232 -9.26 12.68 8.92
CA HIS A 232 -8.57 12.07 7.79
C HIS A 232 -7.09 12.39 7.82
N SER A 233 -6.27 11.36 7.63
CA SER A 233 -4.83 11.45 7.82
C SER A 233 -4.04 10.95 6.62
N ILE A 234 -2.79 11.40 6.48
CA ILE A 234 -1.95 10.98 5.36
C ILE A 234 -1.59 9.49 5.43
N CYS A 235 -1.51 8.89 6.62
CA CYS A 235 -1.25 7.44 6.76
C CYS A 235 -2.45 6.59 6.32
N GLU A 236 -3.67 7.07 6.52
CA GLU A 236 -4.91 6.50 5.97
C GLU A 236 -4.92 6.60 4.44
N TRP A 237 -4.68 7.79 3.89
CA TRP A 237 -4.58 7.98 2.44
C TRP A 237 -3.54 7.07 1.78
N THR A 238 -2.35 7.00 2.37
CA THR A 238 -1.22 6.22 1.80
C THR A 238 -1.43 4.70 1.94
N CYS A 239 -2.33 4.26 2.83
CA CYS A 239 -2.74 2.87 2.87
C CYS A 239 -3.68 2.57 1.68
N PRO A 240 -3.38 1.59 0.80
CA PRO A 240 -4.26 1.31 -0.35
C PRO A 240 -5.68 0.87 0.03
N LEU A 241 -5.90 0.39 1.26
CA LEU A 241 -7.22 0.06 1.79
C LEU A 241 -7.93 1.23 2.47
N HIS A 242 -7.23 2.36 2.65
CA HIS A 242 -7.68 3.53 3.40
C HIS A 242 -8.12 3.18 4.84
N ASN A 243 -7.33 2.34 5.52
CA ASN A 243 -7.62 1.92 6.90
C ASN A 243 -7.74 3.13 7.83
N HIS A 244 -8.70 3.08 8.75
CA HIS A 244 -8.98 4.10 9.78
C HIS A 244 -7.91 4.13 10.90
N ILE A 245 -6.64 4.29 10.51
CA ILE A 245 -5.44 4.12 11.35
C ILE A 245 -5.50 4.96 12.62
N PRO A 246 -5.70 6.29 12.57
CA PRO A 246 -5.80 7.08 13.79
C PRO A 246 -6.93 6.63 14.74
N GLN A 247 -8.06 6.19 14.19
CA GLN A 247 -9.26 5.84 14.94
C GLN A 247 -9.08 4.53 15.70
N TRP A 248 -8.63 3.46 15.05
CA TRP A 248 -8.38 2.21 15.78
C TRP A 248 -7.17 2.30 16.71
N ILE A 249 -6.18 3.17 16.42
CA ILE A 249 -5.11 3.48 17.40
C ILE A 249 -5.68 4.22 18.62
N ALA A 250 -6.65 5.13 18.44
CA ALA A 250 -7.30 5.80 19.56
C ALA A 250 -8.02 4.81 20.47
N ARG A 251 -8.71 3.81 19.91
CA ARG A 251 -9.31 2.71 20.68
C ARG A 251 -8.28 1.91 21.46
N ILE A 252 -7.09 1.66 20.89
CA ILE A 252 -6.00 1.03 21.65
C ILE A 252 -5.57 1.88 22.85
N LYS A 253 -5.44 3.21 22.70
CA LYS A 253 -5.11 4.09 23.83
C LYS A 253 -6.14 3.99 24.96
N GLU A 254 -7.40 3.74 24.62
CA GLU A 254 -8.52 3.56 25.55
C GLU A 254 -8.61 2.12 26.10
N GLY A 255 -7.80 1.18 25.61
CA GLY A 255 -7.86 -0.24 25.97
C GLY A 255 -8.99 -1.03 25.28
N ASP A 256 -9.66 -0.44 24.29
CA ASP A 256 -10.80 -1.02 23.58
C ASP A 256 -10.35 -1.85 22.35
N ILE A 257 -9.94 -3.10 22.60
CA ILE A 257 -9.57 -4.05 21.54
C ILE A 257 -10.76 -4.39 20.64
N ALA A 258 -11.96 -4.52 21.21
CA ALA A 258 -13.16 -4.89 20.48
C ALA A 258 -13.55 -3.82 19.44
N GLY A 259 -13.58 -2.54 19.84
CA GLY A 259 -13.83 -1.45 18.91
C GLY A 259 -12.70 -1.25 17.90
N ALA A 260 -11.44 -1.48 18.31
CA ALA A 260 -10.30 -1.39 17.40
C ALA A 260 -10.37 -2.43 16.27
N VAL A 261 -10.72 -3.68 16.59
CA VAL A 261 -10.80 -4.76 15.58
C VAL A 261 -11.95 -4.54 14.61
N GLU A 262 -13.11 -4.06 15.08
CA GLU A 262 -14.24 -3.72 14.21
C GLU A 262 -13.84 -2.67 13.18
N LEU A 263 -13.21 -1.56 13.62
CA LEU A 263 -12.74 -0.51 12.73
C LEU A 263 -11.67 -1.00 11.74
N SER A 264 -10.72 -1.82 12.20
CA SER A 264 -9.69 -2.42 11.34
C SER A 264 -10.32 -3.30 10.26
N HIS A 265 -11.33 -4.10 10.63
CA HIS A 265 -11.96 -5.04 9.71
C HIS A 265 -12.95 -4.43 8.70
N GLN A 266 -13.39 -3.18 8.89
CA GLN A 266 -14.24 -2.48 7.92
C GLN A 266 -13.54 -2.28 6.56
N THR A 267 -12.24 -2.02 6.61
CA THR A 267 -11.40 -1.70 5.43
C THR A 267 -10.47 -2.85 5.05
N ASN A 268 -10.16 -3.74 5.99
CA ASN A 268 -9.20 -4.82 5.79
C ASN A 268 -9.79 -6.19 6.17
N CYS A 269 -9.86 -7.13 5.23
CA CYS A 269 -10.35 -8.48 5.54
C CYS A 269 -9.27 -9.42 6.10
N LEU A 270 -7.99 -9.00 6.10
CA LEU A 270 -6.82 -9.77 6.54
C LEU A 270 -5.83 -8.94 7.40
N PRO A 271 -6.27 -8.17 8.42
CA PRO A 271 -5.41 -7.28 9.21
C PRO A 271 -4.31 -8.01 9.98
N GLU A 272 -4.54 -9.25 10.42
CA GLU A 272 -3.50 -10.10 11.01
C GLU A 272 -2.37 -10.43 10.01
N ILE A 273 -2.64 -10.38 8.71
CA ILE A 273 -1.66 -10.66 7.66
C ILE A 273 -0.96 -9.38 7.23
N THR A 274 -1.70 -8.31 6.92
CA THR A 274 -1.12 -7.03 6.49
C THR A 274 -0.22 -6.41 7.55
N GLY A 275 -0.55 -6.58 8.84
CA GLY A 275 0.31 -6.16 9.94
C GLY A 275 1.69 -6.82 9.95
N ARG A 276 1.81 -8.02 9.34
CA ARG A 276 3.05 -8.80 9.23
C ARG A 276 3.81 -8.52 7.92
N VAL A 277 3.11 -8.43 6.80
CA VAL A 277 3.75 -8.51 5.46
C VAL A 277 3.73 -7.22 4.66
N CYS A 278 2.94 -6.21 5.02
CA CYS A 278 2.95 -4.94 4.31
C CYS A 278 4.33 -4.28 4.43
N PRO A 279 4.86 -3.63 3.37
CA PRO A 279 6.05 -2.79 3.48
C PRO A 279 5.66 -1.43 4.06
N GLN A 280 5.43 -1.36 5.39
CA GLN A 280 4.85 -0.16 6.00
C GLN A 280 5.74 1.09 5.81
N ASP A 281 7.06 0.91 5.68
CA ASP A 281 8.03 1.98 5.42
C ASP A 281 7.84 2.69 4.08
N ARG A 282 7.16 2.04 3.13
CA ARG A 282 6.77 2.59 1.83
C ARG A 282 5.30 3.04 1.79
N LEU A 283 4.53 2.72 2.83
CA LEU A 283 3.10 2.96 2.93
C LEU A 283 2.79 3.87 4.14
N CYS A 284 1.91 3.40 5.03
CA CYS A 284 1.36 4.17 6.15
C CYS A 284 2.43 4.67 7.14
N GLU A 285 3.45 3.89 7.45
CA GLU A 285 4.55 4.32 8.33
C GLU A 285 5.54 5.23 7.59
N GLY A 286 5.73 5.01 6.28
CA GLY A 286 6.50 5.87 5.39
C GLY A 286 5.96 7.30 5.31
N ALA A 287 4.64 7.45 5.38
CA ALA A 287 3.92 8.73 5.39
C ALA A 287 3.69 9.32 6.80
N CYS A 288 4.03 8.60 7.87
CA CYS A 288 3.76 9.04 9.23
C CYS A 288 4.49 10.35 9.55
N THR A 289 3.75 11.34 10.07
CA THR A 289 4.27 12.66 10.47
C THR A 289 5.48 12.59 11.41
N LEU A 290 5.55 11.56 12.27
CA LEU A 290 6.62 11.39 13.25
C LEU A 290 7.91 10.78 12.69
N ARG A 291 7.87 10.26 11.46
CA ARG A 291 8.95 9.46 10.87
C ARG A 291 10.32 10.13 10.98
N ASP A 292 10.41 11.39 10.60
CA ASP A 292 11.66 12.14 10.53
C ASP A 292 12.09 12.76 11.88
N GLU A 293 11.20 12.73 12.89
CA GLU A 293 11.45 13.34 14.21
C GLU A 293 11.90 12.30 15.23
N SER A 294 11.10 11.25 15.45
CA SER A 294 11.38 10.23 16.47
C SER A 294 11.08 8.80 16.00
N GLY A 295 10.91 8.62 14.69
CA GLY A 295 10.48 7.37 14.05
C GLY A 295 8.95 7.25 13.97
N SER A 296 8.48 6.56 12.94
CA SER A 296 7.04 6.34 12.70
C SER A 296 6.37 5.64 13.89
N VAL A 297 5.06 5.83 14.02
CA VAL A 297 4.24 4.90 14.82
C VAL A 297 4.35 3.52 14.18
N THR A 298 4.51 2.46 14.97
CA THR A 298 4.59 1.06 14.50
C THR A 298 3.21 0.50 14.11
N ILE A 299 2.55 1.17 13.15
CA ILE A 299 1.18 0.87 12.68
C ILE A 299 1.00 -0.62 12.38
N GLY A 300 1.94 -1.25 11.65
CA GLY A 300 1.81 -2.67 11.29
C GLY A 300 1.77 -3.60 12.51
N ASN A 301 2.60 -3.33 13.53
CA ASN A 301 2.62 -4.15 14.74
C ASN A 301 1.40 -3.90 15.64
N ILE A 302 0.86 -2.67 15.67
CA ILE A 302 -0.39 -2.39 16.38
C ILE A 302 -1.57 -3.07 15.66
N GLU A 303 -1.63 -3.05 14.32
CA GLU A 303 -2.65 -3.76 13.53
C GLU A 303 -2.59 -5.27 13.83
N ARG A 304 -1.38 -5.86 13.80
CA ARG A 304 -1.15 -7.25 14.22
C ARG A 304 -1.65 -7.52 15.65
N TYR A 305 -1.30 -6.65 16.60
CA TYR A 305 -1.69 -6.81 18.00
C TYR A 305 -3.22 -6.81 18.18
N ILE A 306 -3.92 -5.86 17.54
CA ILE A 306 -5.38 -5.78 17.57
C ILE A 306 -6.00 -7.10 17.10
N SER A 307 -5.59 -7.56 15.92
CA SER A 307 -6.17 -8.74 15.30
C SER A 307 -5.83 -10.01 16.07
N ASP A 308 -4.57 -10.19 16.48
CA ASP A 308 -4.14 -11.38 17.24
C ASP A 308 -4.90 -11.47 18.59
N GLN A 309 -5.05 -10.37 19.32
CA GLN A 309 -5.79 -10.32 20.60
C GLN A 309 -7.29 -10.57 20.41
N ALA A 310 -7.93 -9.87 19.48
CA ALA A 310 -9.36 -10.03 19.22
C ALA A 310 -9.69 -11.47 18.79
N LEU A 311 -8.87 -12.03 17.91
CA LEU A 311 -8.99 -13.43 17.50
C LEU A 311 -8.80 -14.36 18.71
N ALA A 312 -7.81 -14.15 19.58
CA ALA A 312 -7.65 -14.95 20.80
C ALA A 312 -8.88 -14.86 21.74
N MET A 313 -9.55 -13.70 21.78
CA MET A 313 -10.81 -13.49 22.50
C MET A 313 -12.06 -14.09 21.83
N GLY A 314 -11.89 -14.78 20.70
CA GLY A 314 -12.98 -15.44 19.98
C GLY A 314 -13.73 -14.54 18.99
N TRP A 315 -13.24 -13.32 18.72
CA TRP A 315 -13.86 -12.39 17.78
C TRP A 315 -14.10 -13.03 16.40
N ARG A 316 -15.26 -12.72 15.80
CA ARG A 316 -15.67 -13.09 14.45
C ARG A 316 -16.46 -11.93 13.84
N PRO A 317 -16.40 -11.72 12.51
CA PRO A 317 -17.26 -10.76 11.85
C PRO A 317 -18.74 -11.10 12.06
N ASP A 318 -19.55 -10.09 12.38
CA ASP A 318 -21.00 -10.24 12.48
C ASP A 318 -21.69 -10.03 11.11
N LEU A 319 -22.49 -11.01 10.69
CA LEU A 319 -23.34 -10.94 9.50
C LEU A 319 -24.84 -11.07 9.82
N SER A 320 -25.23 -10.95 11.10
CA SER A 320 -26.62 -11.07 11.55
C SER A 320 -27.57 -10.09 10.85
N GLY A 321 -27.07 -8.91 10.44
CA GLY A 321 -27.81 -7.90 9.69
C GLY A 321 -27.85 -8.12 8.17
N VAL A 322 -27.18 -9.14 7.63
CA VAL A 322 -27.05 -9.36 6.18
C VAL A 322 -28.20 -10.23 5.67
N SER A 323 -28.99 -9.67 4.75
CA SER A 323 -30.06 -10.41 4.05
C SER A 323 -29.55 -11.01 2.74
N PRO A 324 -29.77 -12.30 2.45
CA PRO A 324 -29.39 -12.90 1.18
C PRO A 324 -30.05 -12.21 0.00
N VAL A 325 -29.32 -12.12 -1.11
CA VAL A 325 -29.85 -11.71 -2.41
C VAL A 325 -29.81 -12.89 -3.38
N ASN A 326 -30.73 -12.92 -4.35
CA ASN A 326 -30.75 -13.97 -5.37
C ASN A 326 -29.70 -13.69 -6.46
N LYS A 327 -28.43 -13.64 -6.05
CA LYS A 327 -27.26 -13.41 -6.91
C LYS A 327 -26.11 -14.31 -6.50
N GLN A 328 -25.43 -14.90 -7.48
CA GLN A 328 -24.32 -15.82 -7.29
C GLN A 328 -23.08 -15.37 -8.07
N VAL A 329 -21.91 -15.43 -7.43
CA VAL A 329 -20.64 -14.99 -8.02
C VAL A 329 -19.57 -16.07 -7.83
N ALA A 330 -18.87 -16.40 -8.91
CA ALA A 330 -17.68 -17.25 -8.88
C ALA A 330 -16.42 -16.40 -8.78
N ILE A 331 -15.50 -16.79 -7.91
CA ILE A 331 -14.19 -16.16 -7.73
C ILE A 331 -13.13 -17.20 -8.07
N ILE A 332 -12.26 -16.90 -9.03
CA ILE A 332 -11.18 -17.79 -9.46
C ILE A 332 -9.88 -17.28 -8.85
N GLY A 333 -9.33 -18.05 -7.91
CA GLY A 333 -8.17 -17.71 -7.09
C GLY A 333 -8.55 -17.26 -5.68
N ALA A 334 -8.06 -17.98 -4.68
CA ALA A 334 -8.21 -17.68 -3.25
C ALA A 334 -7.03 -16.86 -2.70
N GLY A 335 -6.36 -16.07 -3.55
CA GLY A 335 -5.37 -15.08 -3.13
C GLY A 335 -5.99 -13.83 -2.48
N PRO A 336 -5.17 -12.84 -2.09
CA PRO A 336 -5.65 -11.64 -1.39
C PRO A 336 -6.79 -10.90 -2.13
N ALA A 337 -6.68 -10.74 -3.45
CA ALA A 337 -7.71 -10.09 -4.26
C ALA A 337 -9.05 -10.86 -4.25
N GLY A 338 -9.01 -12.18 -4.45
CA GLY A 338 -10.20 -13.03 -4.44
C GLY A 338 -10.86 -13.08 -3.07
N LEU A 339 -10.08 -13.19 -2.00
CA LEU A 339 -10.60 -13.18 -0.62
C LEU A 339 -11.22 -11.84 -0.25
N ALA A 340 -10.61 -10.72 -0.65
CA ALA A 340 -11.17 -9.39 -0.42
C ALA A 340 -12.44 -9.14 -1.23
N CYS A 341 -12.50 -9.64 -2.48
CA CYS A 341 -13.72 -9.61 -3.28
C CYS A 341 -14.83 -10.44 -2.63
N ALA A 342 -14.51 -11.63 -2.13
CA ALA A 342 -15.45 -12.53 -1.45
C ALA A 342 -16.04 -11.89 -0.18
N ASP A 343 -15.19 -11.28 0.66
CA ASP A 343 -15.60 -10.62 1.91
C ASP A 343 -16.60 -9.48 1.65
N VAL A 344 -16.35 -8.62 0.65
CA VAL A 344 -17.27 -7.52 0.32
C VAL A 344 -18.60 -8.05 -0.23
N LEU A 345 -18.56 -9.05 -1.12
CA LEU A 345 -19.76 -9.60 -1.74
C LEU A 345 -20.65 -10.32 -0.71
N VAL A 346 -20.08 -11.13 0.17
CA VAL A 346 -20.87 -11.88 1.17
C VAL A 346 -21.52 -10.94 2.18
N ARG A 347 -20.87 -9.83 2.54
CA ARG A 347 -21.46 -8.75 3.38
C ARG A 347 -22.61 -8.00 2.70
N ARG A 348 -22.84 -8.23 1.41
CA ARG A 348 -23.99 -7.73 0.65
C ARG A 348 -25.03 -8.82 0.35
N GLY A 349 -24.89 -9.99 0.97
CA GLY A 349 -25.82 -11.11 0.83
C GLY A 349 -25.67 -11.89 -0.47
N VAL A 350 -24.63 -11.61 -1.28
CA VAL A 350 -24.35 -12.34 -2.52
C VAL A 350 -23.81 -13.73 -2.16
N SER A 351 -24.27 -14.77 -2.85
CA SER A 351 -23.72 -16.11 -2.69
C SER A 351 -22.38 -16.20 -3.43
N VAL A 352 -21.31 -16.59 -2.73
CA VAL A 352 -19.95 -16.60 -3.28
C VAL A 352 -19.36 -17.99 -3.23
N THR A 353 -18.82 -18.45 -4.37
CA THR A 353 -17.99 -19.66 -4.46
C THR A 353 -16.60 -19.28 -4.95
N VAL A 354 -15.57 -19.60 -4.16
CA VAL A 354 -14.16 -19.38 -4.48
C VAL A 354 -13.53 -20.70 -4.93
N TYR A 355 -12.93 -20.70 -6.11
CA TYR A 355 -12.22 -21.83 -6.71
C TYR A 355 -10.72 -21.60 -6.61
N ASP A 356 -9.96 -22.58 -6.14
CA ASP A 356 -8.50 -22.50 -6.08
C ASP A 356 -7.86 -23.86 -6.35
N ARG A 357 -6.75 -23.85 -7.08
CA ARG A 357 -5.99 -25.07 -7.43
C ARG A 357 -5.24 -25.67 -6.24
N HIS A 358 -4.94 -24.87 -5.23
CA HIS A 358 -4.21 -25.30 -4.05
C HIS A 358 -5.14 -25.90 -2.98
N PRO A 359 -4.62 -26.73 -2.07
CA PRO A 359 -5.42 -27.35 -0.99
C PRO A 359 -5.78 -26.40 0.15
N GLU A 360 -5.28 -25.17 0.16
CA GLU A 360 -5.56 -24.16 1.18
C GLU A 360 -5.64 -22.76 0.54
N ILE A 361 -6.43 -21.87 1.14
CA ILE A 361 -6.60 -20.49 0.66
C ILE A 361 -5.34 -19.65 0.89
N GLY A 362 -5.32 -18.44 0.35
CA GLY A 362 -4.29 -17.43 0.57
C GLY A 362 -3.33 -17.25 -0.61
N GLY A 363 -3.32 -18.17 -1.57
CA GLY A 363 -2.41 -18.13 -2.72
C GLY A 363 -0.96 -17.99 -2.26
N LEU A 364 -0.25 -16.97 -2.74
CA LEU A 364 1.13 -16.71 -2.34
C LEU A 364 1.31 -16.29 -0.86
N LEU A 365 0.25 -15.88 -0.14
CA LEU A 365 0.33 -15.71 1.32
C LEU A 365 0.64 -17.04 2.02
N THR A 366 -0.01 -18.10 1.55
CA THR A 366 0.18 -19.44 2.10
C THR A 366 1.42 -20.08 1.53
N PHE A 367 1.54 -20.15 0.21
CA PHE A 367 2.57 -20.98 -0.43
C PHE A 367 3.85 -20.22 -0.81
N GLY A 368 3.78 -18.90 -1.04
CA GLY A 368 4.93 -18.12 -1.49
C GLY A 368 5.74 -17.51 -0.33
N ILE A 369 5.08 -16.75 0.54
CA ILE A 369 5.71 -16.11 1.69
C ILE A 369 6.10 -17.19 2.71
N PRO A 370 7.35 -17.28 3.19
CA PRO A 370 7.73 -18.31 4.15
C PRO A 370 7.04 -18.19 5.52
N ALA A 371 6.90 -19.33 6.23
CA ALA A 371 6.27 -19.39 7.55
C ALA A 371 6.96 -18.52 8.62
N PHE A 372 8.27 -18.28 8.49
CA PHE A 372 9.02 -17.43 9.44
C PHE A 372 8.69 -15.93 9.33
N LYS A 373 7.94 -15.54 8.28
CA LYS A 373 7.34 -14.19 8.11
C LYS A 373 5.85 -14.17 8.38
N LEU A 374 5.16 -15.27 8.08
CA LEU A 374 3.71 -15.36 8.17
C LEU A 374 3.29 -16.80 8.50
N ASP A 375 2.84 -17.03 9.73
CA ASP A 375 2.31 -18.32 10.18
C ASP A 375 1.14 -18.79 9.30
N LYS A 376 1.22 -20.04 8.83
CA LYS A 376 0.23 -20.67 7.95
C LYS A 376 -1.07 -21.03 8.66
N SER A 377 -1.02 -21.18 9.98
CA SER A 377 -2.22 -21.39 10.80
C SER A 377 -3.21 -20.23 10.68
N LEU A 378 -2.73 -19.01 10.42
CA LEU A 378 -3.57 -17.82 10.25
C LEU A 378 -4.50 -17.95 9.04
N LEU A 379 -4.02 -18.50 7.93
CA LEU A 379 -4.83 -18.67 6.71
C LEU A 379 -5.84 -19.79 6.87
N ALA A 380 -5.47 -20.89 7.52
CA ALA A 380 -6.41 -21.95 7.86
C ALA A 380 -7.54 -21.44 8.76
N ARG A 381 -7.19 -20.68 9.81
CA ARG A 381 -8.17 -20.02 10.67
C ARG A 381 -9.04 -19.02 9.91
N ARG A 382 -8.46 -18.24 9.01
CA ARG A 382 -9.21 -17.28 8.18
C ARG A 382 -10.17 -17.99 7.23
N ARG A 383 -9.81 -19.17 6.71
CA ARG A 383 -10.74 -20.01 5.93
C ARG A 383 -11.94 -20.43 6.76
N GLU A 384 -11.75 -20.84 8.01
CA GLU A 384 -12.86 -21.16 8.92
C GLU A 384 -13.78 -19.96 9.12
N ILE A 385 -13.20 -18.77 9.36
CA ILE A 385 -13.96 -17.52 9.50
C ILE A 385 -14.77 -17.25 8.23
N PHE A 386 -14.15 -17.24 7.05
CA PHE A 386 -14.83 -16.98 5.79
C PHE A 386 -15.88 -18.04 5.44
N THR A 387 -15.63 -19.30 5.79
CA THR A 387 -16.61 -20.38 5.62
C THR A 387 -17.83 -20.14 6.52
N ALA A 388 -17.62 -19.73 7.78
CA ALA A 388 -18.69 -19.37 8.70
C ALA A 388 -19.47 -18.11 8.24
N MET A 389 -18.83 -17.21 7.49
CA MET A 389 -19.50 -16.08 6.83
C MET A 389 -20.39 -16.50 5.65
N GLY A 390 -20.29 -17.75 5.18
CA GLY A 390 -21.08 -18.30 4.08
C GLY A 390 -20.34 -18.41 2.74
N ILE A 391 -19.04 -18.09 2.70
CA ILE A 391 -18.22 -18.26 1.50
C ILE A 391 -17.95 -19.75 1.29
N ARG A 392 -18.20 -20.25 0.08
CA ARG A 392 -17.93 -21.64 -0.29
C ARG A 392 -16.56 -21.75 -0.94
N PHE A 393 -15.73 -22.67 -0.47
CA PHE A 393 -14.42 -22.94 -1.08
C PHE A 393 -14.44 -24.26 -1.85
N ARG A 394 -13.98 -24.22 -3.10
CA ARG A 394 -13.70 -25.35 -4.00
C ARG A 394 -12.20 -25.40 -4.22
N LEU A 395 -11.49 -25.98 -3.25
CA LEU A 395 -10.03 -26.14 -3.25
C LEU A 395 -9.63 -27.38 -4.05
N ASN A 396 -8.36 -27.47 -4.45
CA ASN A 396 -7.85 -28.49 -5.37
C ASN A 396 -8.65 -28.54 -6.69
N CYS A 397 -9.06 -27.37 -7.19
CA CYS A 397 -9.84 -27.22 -8.40
C CYS A 397 -9.20 -26.17 -9.32
N GLU A 398 -8.64 -26.61 -10.44
CA GLU A 398 -8.00 -25.77 -11.44
C GLU A 398 -8.98 -25.42 -12.57
N VAL A 399 -9.36 -24.15 -12.66
CA VAL A 399 -10.22 -23.64 -13.73
C VAL A 399 -9.48 -23.70 -15.07
N GLY A 400 -10.16 -24.24 -16.09
CA GLY A 400 -9.57 -24.58 -17.39
C GLY A 400 -9.16 -26.04 -17.51
N LYS A 401 -9.07 -26.79 -16.39
CA LYS A 401 -8.76 -28.22 -16.36
C LYS A 401 -9.89 -29.04 -15.73
N ASP A 402 -10.23 -28.75 -14.48
CA ASP A 402 -11.23 -29.49 -13.71
C ASP A 402 -12.65 -28.93 -13.94
N VAL A 403 -12.76 -27.62 -14.13
CA VAL A 403 -14.02 -26.92 -14.46
C VAL A 403 -13.76 -25.94 -15.60
N THR A 404 -14.67 -25.88 -16.57
CA THR A 404 -14.53 -24.97 -17.72
C THR A 404 -15.08 -23.57 -17.40
N MET A 405 -14.51 -22.55 -18.05
CA MET A 405 -15.01 -21.18 -17.89
C MET A 405 -16.46 -21.03 -18.34
N ALA A 406 -16.86 -21.71 -19.43
CA ALA A 406 -18.23 -21.68 -19.93
C ALA A 406 -19.26 -22.22 -18.91
N GLN A 407 -18.91 -23.29 -18.19
CA GLN A 407 -19.74 -23.80 -17.10
C GLN A 407 -19.91 -22.74 -16.00
N LEU A 408 -18.82 -22.12 -15.54
CA LEU A 408 -18.87 -21.08 -14.51
C LEU A 408 -19.74 -19.89 -14.92
N GLN A 409 -19.65 -19.47 -16.19
CA GLN A 409 -20.49 -18.39 -16.75
C GLN A 409 -21.98 -18.74 -16.81
N SER A 410 -22.32 -20.01 -17.03
CA SER A 410 -23.72 -20.44 -17.05
C SER A 410 -24.33 -20.57 -15.65
N GLU A 411 -23.51 -20.86 -14.64
CA GLU A 411 -23.95 -21.14 -13.27
C GLU A 411 -23.98 -19.89 -12.37
N HIS A 412 -23.25 -18.84 -12.72
CA HIS A 412 -23.07 -17.65 -11.89
C HIS A 412 -23.50 -16.38 -12.62
N ASP A 413 -24.03 -15.40 -11.89
CA ASP A 413 -24.38 -14.11 -12.45
C ASP A 413 -23.11 -13.33 -12.86
N ALA A 414 -22.06 -13.33 -12.04
CA ALA A 414 -20.78 -12.66 -12.32
C ALA A 414 -19.57 -13.53 -11.97
N LEU A 415 -18.40 -13.19 -12.54
CA LEU A 415 -17.13 -13.86 -12.26
C LEU A 415 -16.04 -12.84 -11.91
N PHE A 416 -15.16 -13.21 -10.99
CA PHE A 416 -13.97 -12.43 -10.65
C PHE A 416 -12.70 -13.27 -10.82
N ILE A 417 -11.74 -12.75 -11.58
CA ILE A 417 -10.43 -13.38 -11.84
C ILE A 417 -9.38 -12.75 -10.92
N GLY A 418 -8.90 -13.54 -9.95
CA GLY A 418 -7.88 -13.18 -8.96
C GLY A 418 -6.71 -14.17 -8.93
N VAL A 419 -6.28 -14.65 -10.10
CA VAL A 419 -5.32 -15.77 -10.25
C VAL A 419 -3.84 -15.38 -10.09
N GLY A 420 -3.53 -14.10 -9.84
CA GLY A 420 -2.17 -13.64 -9.62
C GLY A 420 -1.21 -13.83 -10.82
N THR A 421 0.10 -13.83 -10.55
CA THR A 421 1.16 -14.06 -11.55
C THR A 421 2.10 -15.17 -11.10
N TYR A 422 2.30 -16.19 -11.93
CA TYR A 422 3.04 -17.41 -11.58
C TYR A 422 4.18 -17.74 -12.55
N ARG A 423 4.35 -16.98 -13.65
CA ARG A 423 5.41 -17.24 -14.63
C ARG A 423 6.70 -16.54 -14.20
N SER A 424 7.72 -17.32 -13.83
CA SER A 424 9.05 -16.81 -13.49
C SER A 424 9.70 -16.04 -14.65
N MET A 425 10.36 -14.93 -14.33
CA MET A 425 11.24 -14.26 -15.28
C MET A 425 12.54 -15.05 -15.47
N LYS A 426 12.92 -15.27 -16.74
CA LYS A 426 14.17 -15.94 -17.12
C LYS A 426 15.28 -14.91 -17.39
N ALA A 427 16.52 -15.29 -17.09
CA ALA A 427 17.72 -14.53 -17.40
C ALA A 427 18.13 -14.61 -18.87
N GLY A 428 17.79 -15.70 -19.57
CA GLY A 428 18.20 -15.92 -20.96
C GLY A 428 19.69 -16.18 -21.11
N ILE A 429 20.28 -16.87 -20.13
CA ILE A 429 21.71 -17.20 -20.10
C ILE A 429 21.94 -18.69 -20.42
N PRO A 430 23.12 -19.09 -20.92
CA PRO A 430 23.37 -20.49 -21.24
C PRO A 430 23.23 -21.41 -20.02
N TYR A 431 22.64 -22.59 -20.26
CA TYR A 431 22.37 -23.65 -19.29
C TYR A 431 21.42 -23.26 -18.13
N GLU A 432 20.53 -22.30 -18.36
CA GLU A 432 19.53 -21.85 -17.38
C GLU A 432 18.54 -22.94 -16.92
N ASP A 433 18.32 -23.98 -17.73
CA ASP A 433 17.44 -25.12 -17.39
C ASP A 433 18.22 -26.37 -16.91
N ALA A 434 19.50 -26.22 -16.56
CA ALA A 434 20.32 -27.34 -16.10
C ALA A 434 19.89 -27.86 -14.71
N PRO A 435 20.09 -29.14 -14.41
CA PRO A 435 19.92 -29.68 -13.07
C PRO A 435 20.68 -28.86 -12.02
N GLY A 436 19.98 -28.50 -10.94
CA GLY A 436 20.50 -27.64 -9.87
C GLY A 436 20.20 -26.14 -10.05
N VAL A 437 19.59 -25.75 -11.17
CA VAL A 437 19.06 -24.40 -11.37
C VAL A 437 17.55 -24.41 -11.13
N TYR A 438 17.07 -23.51 -10.27
CA TYR A 438 15.70 -23.50 -9.79
C TYR A 438 15.08 -22.12 -9.92
N ASP A 439 13.80 -22.08 -10.25
CA ASP A 439 13.01 -20.86 -10.14
C ASP A 439 12.60 -20.63 -8.67
N ALA A 440 12.65 -19.37 -8.23
CA ALA A 440 12.38 -19.01 -6.84
C ALA A 440 10.98 -19.40 -6.34
N LEU A 441 9.95 -19.21 -7.15
CA LEU A 441 8.57 -19.46 -6.70
C LEU A 441 8.29 -20.95 -6.50
N PRO A 442 8.57 -21.86 -7.46
CA PRO A 442 8.49 -23.29 -7.22
C PRO A 442 9.29 -23.75 -5.99
N PHE A 443 10.50 -23.22 -5.79
CA PHE A 443 11.31 -23.51 -4.60
C PHE A 443 10.59 -23.15 -3.29
N LEU A 444 10.04 -21.94 -3.19
CA LEU A 444 9.33 -21.46 -2.01
C LEU A 444 8.01 -22.20 -1.76
N VAL A 445 7.26 -22.47 -2.83
CA VAL A 445 6.00 -23.23 -2.78
C VAL A 445 6.27 -24.66 -2.30
N ALA A 446 7.22 -25.36 -2.91
CA ALA A 446 7.58 -26.71 -2.53
C ALA A 446 8.09 -26.79 -1.08
N ASN A 447 8.92 -25.82 -0.65
CA ASN A 447 9.34 -25.72 0.74
C ASN A 447 8.15 -25.57 1.69
N THR A 448 7.21 -24.68 1.37
CA THR A 448 6.06 -24.44 2.24
C THR A 448 5.13 -25.66 2.31
N ARG A 449 4.92 -26.36 1.20
CA ARG A 449 4.19 -27.65 1.18
C ARG A 449 4.84 -28.65 2.14
N ASN A 450 6.16 -28.80 2.08
CA ASN A 450 6.90 -29.67 2.99
C ASN A 450 6.75 -29.26 4.47
N VAL A 451 6.87 -27.96 4.79
CA VAL A 451 6.66 -27.44 6.15
C VAL A 451 5.24 -27.69 6.66
N MET A 452 4.25 -27.70 5.77
CA MET A 452 2.85 -28.00 6.09
C MET A 452 2.53 -29.51 6.11
N GLY A 453 3.50 -30.37 5.79
CA GLY A 453 3.26 -31.83 5.68
C GLY A 453 2.40 -32.22 4.47
N LEU A 454 2.37 -31.39 3.43
CA LEU A 454 1.68 -31.67 2.17
C LEU A 454 2.62 -32.40 1.20
N GLU A 455 2.08 -33.38 0.48
CA GLU A 455 2.84 -34.13 -0.54
C GLU A 455 3.43 -33.19 -1.61
N PRO A 456 4.68 -33.44 -2.07
CA PRO A 456 5.23 -32.72 -3.22
C PRO A 456 4.42 -33.02 -4.48
N THR A 457 4.46 -32.10 -5.44
CA THR A 457 3.87 -32.33 -6.77
C THR A 457 4.98 -32.55 -7.79
N GLU A 458 4.67 -33.20 -8.91
CA GLU A 458 5.65 -33.38 -10.01
C GLU A 458 6.15 -32.03 -10.55
N ALA A 459 5.28 -31.01 -10.59
CA ALA A 459 5.62 -29.67 -11.05
C ALA A 459 6.42 -28.85 -10.03
N GLU A 460 6.34 -29.19 -8.74
CA GLU A 460 6.95 -28.46 -7.63
C GLU A 460 7.57 -29.46 -6.63
N PRO A 461 8.65 -30.17 -7.01
CA PRO A 461 9.33 -31.12 -6.14
C PRO A 461 10.02 -30.38 -4.99
N PHE A 462 10.10 -31.01 -3.81
CA PHE A 462 10.87 -30.47 -2.70
C PHE A 462 12.37 -30.46 -3.03
N ILE A 463 13.00 -29.31 -2.85
CA ILE A 463 14.43 -29.11 -3.10
C ILE A 463 15.10 -28.95 -1.74
N ASP A 464 15.87 -29.96 -1.32
CA ASP A 464 16.67 -29.94 -0.09
C ASP A 464 18.02 -29.27 -0.38
N THR A 465 18.28 -28.10 0.21
CA THR A 465 19.57 -27.41 0.05
C THR A 465 20.58 -27.70 1.15
N ARG A 466 20.33 -28.70 2.02
CA ARG A 466 21.23 -29.04 3.12
C ARG A 466 22.64 -29.37 2.61
N GLY A 467 23.65 -28.71 3.20
CA GLY A 467 25.05 -28.93 2.88
C GLY A 467 25.52 -28.34 1.54
N LEU A 468 24.64 -27.71 0.76
CA LEU A 468 24.97 -27.14 -0.55
C LEU A 468 25.50 -25.70 -0.44
N ASN A 469 26.29 -25.27 -1.43
CA ASN A 469 26.58 -23.87 -1.71
C ASN A 469 25.49 -23.30 -2.61
N VAL A 470 24.62 -22.46 -2.06
CA VAL A 470 23.45 -21.90 -2.75
C VAL A 470 23.73 -20.47 -3.17
N VAL A 471 23.52 -20.16 -4.46
CA VAL A 471 23.54 -18.78 -4.97
C VAL A 471 22.14 -18.37 -5.38
N VAL A 472 21.63 -17.31 -4.75
CA VAL A 472 20.33 -16.70 -5.08
C VAL A 472 20.56 -15.47 -5.95
N LEU A 473 20.04 -15.48 -7.17
CA LEU A 473 20.16 -14.39 -8.13
C LEU A 473 18.97 -13.45 -8.02
N GLY A 474 19.19 -12.24 -7.48
CA GLY A 474 18.13 -11.25 -7.30
C GLY A 474 18.34 -10.38 -6.07
N GLY A 475 17.42 -9.42 -5.85
CA GLY A 475 17.50 -8.56 -4.68
C GLY A 475 16.16 -8.07 -4.13
N GLY A 476 15.05 -8.64 -4.58
CA GLY A 476 13.71 -8.35 -4.05
C GLY A 476 13.38 -9.18 -2.81
N ASP A 477 12.16 -9.03 -2.29
CA ASP A 477 11.69 -9.81 -1.14
C ASP A 477 11.69 -11.32 -1.43
N THR A 478 11.34 -11.73 -2.65
CA THR A 478 11.44 -13.14 -3.08
C THR A 478 12.86 -13.69 -2.96
N ALA A 479 13.88 -12.89 -3.28
CA ALA A 479 15.27 -13.31 -3.13
C ALA A 479 15.64 -13.48 -1.65
N MET A 480 15.20 -12.55 -0.79
CA MET A 480 15.41 -12.66 0.66
C MET A 480 14.69 -13.87 1.25
N ASP A 481 13.50 -14.18 0.77
CA ASP A 481 12.74 -15.36 1.18
C ASP A 481 13.45 -16.65 0.77
N CYS A 482 14.04 -16.71 -0.43
CA CYS A 482 14.85 -17.85 -0.88
C CYS A 482 16.12 -18.02 -0.06
N VAL A 483 16.88 -16.93 0.15
CA VAL A 483 18.11 -16.91 0.94
C VAL A 483 17.85 -17.44 2.35
N ARG A 484 16.84 -16.89 3.02
CA ARG A 484 16.49 -17.24 4.40
C ARG A 484 15.89 -18.64 4.53
N THR A 485 15.26 -19.15 3.48
CA THR A 485 14.78 -20.54 3.41
C THR A 485 15.95 -21.52 3.25
N ALA A 486 16.89 -21.24 2.34
CA ALA A 486 18.07 -22.09 2.14
C ALA A 486 18.96 -22.18 3.40
N LEU A 487 19.10 -21.07 4.13
CA LEU A 487 19.79 -21.06 5.44
C LEU A 487 19.11 -22.03 6.44
N ARG A 488 17.77 -22.06 6.48
CA ARG A 488 16.99 -22.92 7.38
C ARG A 488 17.01 -24.39 7.00
N HIS A 489 17.24 -24.72 5.74
CA HIS A 489 17.52 -26.11 5.33
C HIS A 489 18.87 -26.62 5.85
N GLY A 490 19.78 -25.70 6.21
CA GLY A 490 21.15 -26.01 6.60
C GLY A 490 22.11 -26.05 5.42
N ALA A 491 21.91 -25.17 4.42
CA ALA A 491 22.91 -24.95 3.37
C ALA A 491 24.27 -24.59 3.97
N ALA A 492 25.35 -25.11 3.37
CA ALA A 492 26.71 -24.88 3.86
C ALA A 492 27.12 -23.40 3.69
N LYS A 493 26.66 -22.80 2.58
CA LYS A 493 26.88 -21.40 2.26
C LYS A 493 25.70 -20.87 1.44
N VAL A 494 25.25 -19.66 1.73
CA VAL A 494 24.19 -18.99 0.96
C VAL A 494 24.65 -17.59 0.58
N THR A 495 24.73 -17.33 -0.72
CA THR A 495 25.13 -16.03 -1.27
C THR A 495 23.98 -15.40 -2.06
N CYS A 496 23.59 -14.19 -1.68
CA CYS A 496 22.69 -13.35 -2.47
C CYS A 496 23.52 -12.54 -3.48
N ALA A 497 23.38 -12.81 -4.77
CA ALA A 497 24.07 -12.07 -5.82
C ALA A 497 23.14 -11.05 -6.48
N TYR A 498 23.55 -9.78 -6.50
CA TYR A 498 22.71 -8.68 -6.95
C TYR A 498 23.47 -7.68 -7.84
N ARG A 499 22.83 -7.29 -8.95
CA ARG A 499 23.41 -6.43 -10.00
C ARG A 499 23.57 -4.95 -9.64
N ARG A 500 23.19 -4.51 -8.45
CA ARG A 500 23.35 -3.13 -7.99
C ARG A 500 23.95 -3.14 -6.58
N ASP A 501 24.25 -1.96 -6.05
CA ASP A 501 24.68 -1.82 -4.67
C ASP A 501 23.54 -2.10 -3.66
N GLU A 502 23.90 -2.19 -2.39
CA GLU A 502 22.96 -2.44 -1.30
C GLU A 502 21.91 -1.34 -1.15
N ALA A 503 22.29 -0.07 -1.36
CA ALA A 503 21.40 1.08 -1.21
C ALA A 503 20.24 1.04 -2.22
N ASN A 504 20.46 0.45 -3.40
CA ASN A 504 19.48 0.29 -4.47
C ASN A 504 18.81 -1.10 -4.48
N MET A 505 18.91 -1.87 -3.39
CA MET A 505 18.25 -3.17 -3.26
C MET A 505 16.72 -3.00 -3.07
N PRO A 506 15.87 -3.66 -3.89
CA PRO A 506 14.42 -3.45 -3.84
C PRO A 506 13.73 -4.22 -2.71
N GLY A 507 14.37 -5.23 -2.12
CA GLY A 507 13.84 -5.94 -0.96
C GLY A 507 13.70 -5.04 0.27
N SER A 508 12.87 -5.46 1.21
CA SER A 508 12.71 -4.79 2.49
C SER A 508 14.03 -4.71 3.24
N LYS A 509 14.38 -3.51 3.72
CA LYS A 509 15.60 -3.29 4.53
C LYS A 509 15.63 -4.18 5.78
N LYS A 510 14.45 -4.47 6.34
CA LYS A 510 14.27 -5.37 7.48
C LYS A 510 14.69 -6.79 7.13
N GLU A 511 14.28 -7.26 5.96
CA GLU A 511 14.54 -8.63 5.48
C GLU A 511 16.00 -8.81 5.08
N VAL A 512 16.62 -7.82 4.41
CA VAL A 512 18.06 -7.80 4.12
C VAL A 512 18.87 -7.88 5.42
N LYS A 513 18.53 -7.08 6.43
CA LYS A 513 19.18 -7.13 7.74
C LYS A 513 19.00 -8.49 8.41
N ASN A 514 17.78 -9.05 8.38
CA ASN A 514 17.53 -10.37 8.97
C ASN A 514 18.33 -11.48 8.27
N ALA A 515 18.46 -11.45 6.94
CA ALA A 515 19.27 -12.40 6.20
C ALA A 515 20.77 -12.30 6.57
N LYS A 516 21.31 -11.08 6.69
CA LYS A 516 22.69 -10.85 7.16
C LYS A 516 22.91 -11.36 8.58
N ASP A 517 22.02 -10.99 9.51
CA ASP A 517 22.06 -11.44 10.91
C ASP A 517 22.03 -12.98 10.99
N GLU A 518 21.30 -13.65 10.09
CA GLU A 518 21.16 -15.11 10.00
C GLU A 518 22.33 -15.81 9.28
N GLY A 519 23.30 -15.06 8.74
CA GLY A 519 24.54 -15.61 8.14
C GLY A 519 24.60 -15.64 6.61
N ALA A 520 23.68 -14.97 5.90
CA ALA A 520 23.76 -14.84 4.45
C ALA A 520 24.94 -13.96 4.02
N GLU A 521 25.66 -14.38 2.98
CA GLU A 521 26.62 -13.54 2.27
C GLU A 521 25.93 -12.73 1.17
N PHE A 522 26.45 -11.54 0.87
CA PHE A 522 25.92 -10.68 -0.18
C PHE A 522 27.04 -10.32 -1.14
N GLU A 523 26.83 -10.62 -2.41
CA GLU A 523 27.67 -10.19 -3.51
C GLU A 523 26.92 -9.11 -4.29
N PHE A 524 27.33 -7.86 -4.10
CA PHE A 524 26.74 -6.73 -4.80
C PHE A 524 27.50 -6.41 -6.08
N ASN A 525 26.85 -5.65 -6.96
CA ASN A 525 27.43 -5.19 -8.21
C ASN A 525 27.94 -6.35 -9.09
N VAL A 526 27.13 -7.41 -9.20
CA VAL A 526 27.42 -8.58 -10.04
C VAL A 526 26.24 -8.99 -10.88
N GLN A 527 26.49 -9.43 -12.10
CA GLN A 527 25.48 -9.93 -13.03
C GLN A 527 25.89 -11.29 -13.59
N PRO A 528 24.99 -12.29 -13.62
CA PRO A 528 25.28 -13.59 -14.21
C PRO A 528 25.43 -13.49 -15.73
N VAL A 529 26.35 -14.29 -16.29
CA VAL A 529 26.63 -14.39 -17.72
C VAL A 529 26.31 -15.79 -18.24
N GLU A 530 26.70 -16.83 -17.50
CA GLU A 530 26.52 -18.23 -17.87
C GLU A 530 26.60 -19.13 -16.63
N LEU A 531 25.88 -20.25 -16.64
CA LEU A 531 25.99 -21.30 -15.61
C LEU A 531 27.13 -22.26 -16.00
N THR A 532 27.95 -22.67 -15.04
CA THR A 532 28.98 -23.69 -15.28
C THR A 532 28.49 -25.06 -14.85
N LEU A 533 28.78 -26.08 -15.67
CA LEU A 533 28.34 -27.46 -15.43
C LEU A 533 29.53 -28.37 -15.09
N ASP A 534 29.26 -29.40 -14.31
CA ASP A 534 30.18 -30.51 -14.09
C ASP A 534 30.14 -31.53 -15.25
N ALA A 535 30.91 -32.62 -15.12
CA ALA A 535 30.96 -33.68 -16.12
C ALA A 535 29.64 -34.44 -16.31
N ASN A 536 28.72 -34.36 -15.35
CA ASN A 536 27.41 -35.00 -15.38
C ASN A 536 26.30 -34.05 -15.88
N GLY A 537 26.65 -32.79 -16.20
CA GLY A 537 25.69 -31.77 -16.63
C GLY A 537 24.95 -31.07 -15.48
N GLN A 538 25.38 -31.26 -14.23
CA GLN A 538 24.85 -30.57 -13.04
C GLN A 538 25.54 -29.22 -12.87
N VAL A 539 24.82 -28.20 -12.39
CA VAL A 539 25.46 -26.92 -12.06
C VAL A 539 26.56 -27.09 -10.99
N ASN A 540 27.71 -26.47 -11.20
CA ASN A 540 28.80 -26.39 -10.23
C ASN A 540 29.29 -24.95 -9.97
N GLY A 541 28.69 -23.96 -10.64
CA GLY A 541 29.01 -22.55 -10.49
C GLY A 541 28.26 -21.63 -11.45
N ILE A 542 28.51 -20.33 -11.29
CA ILE A 542 28.00 -19.28 -12.16
C ILE A 542 29.17 -18.40 -12.58
N ARG A 543 29.36 -18.21 -13.88
CA ARG A 543 30.21 -17.13 -14.40
C ARG A 543 29.46 -15.81 -14.29
N MET A 544 30.03 -14.86 -13.55
CA MET A 544 29.50 -13.52 -13.34
C MET A 544 30.47 -12.47 -13.88
N LEU A 545 29.98 -11.26 -14.08
CA LEU A 545 30.79 -10.05 -14.30
C LEU A 545 30.45 -8.99 -13.26
N ARG A 546 31.37 -8.05 -13.05
CA ARG A 546 31.15 -6.88 -12.19
C ARG A 546 30.34 -5.82 -12.92
N THR A 547 29.51 -5.10 -12.18
CA THR A 547 28.73 -3.97 -12.69
C THR A 547 29.07 -2.69 -11.92
N GLU A 548 28.92 -1.54 -12.55
CA GLU A 548 28.92 -0.25 -11.87
C GLU A 548 27.58 0.47 -12.06
N LEU A 549 27.25 1.41 -11.18
CA LEU A 549 26.02 2.18 -11.31
C LEU A 549 26.22 3.32 -12.31
N GLY A 550 25.53 3.24 -13.44
CA GLY A 550 25.42 4.36 -14.39
C GLY A 550 24.52 5.48 -13.88
N GLU A 551 24.09 6.33 -14.81
CA GLU A 551 23.18 7.44 -14.55
C GLU A 551 21.80 6.94 -14.07
N PRO A 552 21.11 7.72 -13.20
CA PRO A 552 19.74 7.44 -12.81
C PRO A 552 18.79 7.56 -14.02
N ASP A 553 17.83 6.64 -14.11
CA ASP A 553 16.70 6.76 -15.03
C ASP A 553 15.69 7.84 -14.57
N ALA A 554 14.62 8.05 -15.34
CA ALA A 554 13.58 9.03 -15.01
C ALA A 554 12.85 8.75 -13.67
N GLN A 555 12.97 7.53 -13.13
CA GLN A 555 12.44 7.13 -11.83
C GLN A 555 13.53 7.16 -10.73
N GLY A 556 14.70 7.75 -11.02
CA GLY A 556 15.84 7.83 -10.12
C GLY A 556 16.62 6.52 -9.97
N ARG A 557 16.25 5.44 -10.67
CA ARG A 557 16.91 4.14 -10.55
C ARG A 557 18.16 4.12 -11.41
N ARG A 558 19.31 3.86 -10.80
CA ARG A 558 20.58 3.75 -11.52
C ARG A 558 20.66 2.42 -12.26
N ARG A 559 21.01 2.49 -13.55
CA ARG A 559 21.18 1.30 -14.39
C ARG A 559 22.53 0.63 -14.10
N PRO A 560 22.58 -0.69 -13.93
CA PRO A 560 23.85 -1.38 -13.84
C PRO A 560 24.53 -1.44 -15.21
N VAL A 561 25.81 -1.10 -15.26
CA VAL A 561 26.65 -1.09 -16.46
C VAL A 561 27.73 -2.16 -16.27
N PRO A 562 27.85 -3.15 -17.17
CA PRO A 562 28.91 -4.16 -17.10
C PRO A 562 30.31 -3.55 -17.17
N VAL A 563 31.21 -4.02 -16.32
CA VAL A 563 32.65 -3.71 -16.36
C VAL A 563 33.35 -4.78 -17.18
N ALA A 564 33.87 -4.42 -18.36
CA ALA A 564 34.53 -5.37 -19.25
C ALA A 564 35.80 -5.98 -18.62
N GLY A 565 36.03 -7.29 -18.83
CA GLY A 565 37.22 -7.99 -18.33
C GLY A 565 37.18 -8.29 -16.82
N SER A 566 36.00 -8.17 -16.19
CA SER A 566 35.79 -8.39 -14.76
C SER A 566 35.15 -9.74 -14.44
N GLU A 567 35.15 -10.66 -15.41
CA GLU A 567 34.51 -11.96 -15.30
C GLU A 567 35.19 -12.85 -14.26
N PHE A 568 34.39 -13.56 -13.48
CA PHE A 568 34.85 -14.55 -12.52
C PHE A 568 33.82 -15.66 -12.35
N VAL A 569 34.23 -16.80 -11.79
CA VAL A 569 33.32 -17.91 -11.50
C VAL A 569 33.09 -18.00 -10.00
N MET A 570 31.81 -18.00 -9.60
CA MET A 570 31.36 -18.24 -8.24
C MET A 570 30.92 -19.71 -8.12
N PRO A 571 31.53 -20.53 -7.25
CA PRO A 571 31.10 -21.90 -7.00
C PRO A 571 29.66 -21.95 -6.48
N ALA A 572 28.85 -22.88 -7.00
CA ALA A 572 27.45 -23.04 -6.62
C ALA A 572 26.97 -24.47 -6.94
N ASP A 573 26.47 -25.18 -5.94
CA ASP A 573 25.84 -26.49 -6.12
C ASP A 573 24.34 -26.36 -6.43
N ALA A 574 23.75 -25.21 -6.08
CA ALA A 574 22.37 -24.86 -6.40
C ALA A 574 22.27 -23.36 -6.73
N VAL A 575 21.50 -23.04 -7.77
CA VAL A 575 21.26 -21.66 -8.21
C VAL A 575 19.76 -21.38 -8.19
N ILE A 576 19.33 -20.35 -7.47
CA ILE A 576 17.91 -19.97 -7.38
C ILE A 576 17.69 -18.62 -8.06
N MET A 577 16.86 -18.60 -9.10
CA MET A 577 16.57 -17.41 -9.90
C MET A 577 15.35 -16.65 -9.35
N ALA A 578 15.60 -15.43 -8.85
CA ALA A 578 14.61 -14.58 -8.19
C ALA A 578 14.49 -13.21 -8.87
N PHE A 579 14.27 -13.20 -10.19
CA PHE A 579 14.17 -11.97 -11.00
C PHE A 579 12.78 -11.33 -11.04
N GLY A 580 11.74 -12.02 -10.53
CA GLY A 580 10.37 -11.55 -10.53
C GLY A 580 9.44 -12.44 -11.36
N PHE A 581 8.19 -11.98 -11.52
CA PHE A 581 7.11 -12.75 -12.14
C PHE A 581 6.40 -11.92 -13.20
N ASN A 582 5.95 -12.62 -14.24
CA ASN A 582 5.10 -12.08 -15.28
C ASN A 582 3.71 -12.74 -15.24
N PRO A 583 2.69 -12.07 -15.80
CA PRO A 583 1.43 -12.73 -16.12
C PRO A 583 1.64 -14.00 -16.95
N HIS A 584 0.80 -14.99 -16.70
CA HIS A 584 0.76 -16.25 -17.42
C HIS A 584 -0.40 -16.22 -18.43
N ALA A 585 -0.22 -16.90 -19.57
CA ALA A 585 -1.27 -16.97 -20.58
C ALA A 585 -2.48 -17.74 -20.04
N MET A 586 -3.68 -17.27 -20.37
CA MET A 586 -4.94 -17.89 -19.97
C MET A 586 -5.84 -18.08 -21.19
N PRO A 587 -5.56 -19.08 -22.06
CA PRO A 587 -6.34 -19.28 -23.28
C PRO A 587 -7.83 -19.50 -23.01
N TRP A 588 -8.17 -20.14 -21.88
CA TRP A 588 -9.55 -20.34 -21.44
C TRP A 588 -10.29 -19.03 -21.10
N LEU A 589 -9.56 -17.97 -20.73
CA LEU A 589 -10.10 -16.65 -20.42
C LEU A 589 -10.20 -15.80 -21.68
N GLU A 590 -9.15 -15.80 -22.50
CA GLU A 590 -9.10 -15.10 -23.79
C GLU A 590 -10.20 -15.58 -24.74
N ALA A 591 -10.49 -16.90 -24.73
CA ALA A 591 -11.60 -17.50 -25.48
C ALA A 591 -12.99 -16.92 -25.11
N GLN A 592 -13.13 -16.28 -23.96
CA GLN A 592 -14.36 -15.59 -23.54
C GLN A 592 -14.38 -14.10 -23.89
N GLY A 593 -13.44 -13.63 -24.73
CA GLY A 593 -13.37 -12.23 -25.17
C GLY A 593 -12.76 -11.27 -24.15
N VAL A 594 -11.99 -11.79 -23.18
CA VAL A 594 -11.21 -10.97 -22.25
C VAL A 594 -9.90 -10.56 -22.93
N ARG A 595 -9.65 -9.25 -23.03
CA ARG A 595 -8.44 -8.69 -23.62
C ARG A 595 -7.33 -8.54 -22.59
N THR A 596 -6.11 -8.74 -23.04
CA THR A 596 -4.88 -8.48 -22.30
C THR A 596 -4.08 -7.34 -22.94
N ASP A 597 -3.20 -6.70 -22.17
CA ASP A 597 -2.23 -5.73 -22.68
C ASP A 597 -1.00 -6.41 -23.30
N ASP A 598 -0.06 -5.61 -23.82
CA ASP A 598 1.17 -6.10 -24.47
C ASP A 598 2.09 -6.89 -23.51
N TRP A 599 1.88 -6.78 -22.19
CA TRP A 599 2.59 -7.53 -21.16
C TRP A 599 1.83 -8.77 -20.67
N GLY A 600 0.66 -9.05 -21.24
CA GLY A 600 -0.21 -10.17 -20.90
C GLY A 600 -1.06 -9.95 -19.65
N ARG A 601 -1.19 -8.71 -19.15
CA ARG A 601 -2.05 -8.39 -18.01
C ARG A 601 -3.49 -8.23 -18.47
N ILE A 602 -4.46 -8.62 -17.64
CA ILE A 602 -5.87 -8.43 -17.95
C ILE A 602 -6.18 -6.93 -17.94
N ILE A 603 -6.82 -6.43 -19.01
CA ILE A 603 -7.26 -5.03 -19.06
C ILE A 603 -8.55 -4.88 -18.24
N ALA A 604 -8.40 -4.35 -17.03
CA ALA A 604 -9.49 -3.99 -16.12
C ALA A 604 -9.06 -2.78 -15.29
N SER A 605 -9.86 -1.72 -15.23
CA SER A 605 -9.49 -0.47 -14.54
C SER A 605 -10.52 -0.10 -13.48
N VAL A 606 -10.05 0.52 -12.39
CA VAL A 606 -10.90 1.13 -11.37
C VAL A 606 -11.79 2.25 -11.93
N GLU A 607 -11.41 2.86 -13.05
CA GLU A 607 -12.15 3.92 -13.74
C GLU A 607 -13.15 3.38 -14.77
N GLY A 608 -13.23 2.06 -14.95
CA GLY A 608 -14.26 1.46 -15.81
C GLY A 608 -15.67 1.80 -15.32
N ARG A 609 -16.64 1.82 -16.25
CA ARG A 609 -18.08 2.05 -15.95
C ARG A 609 -18.54 1.25 -14.73
N TYR A 610 -18.17 -0.02 -14.70
CA TYR A 610 -18.17 -0.84 -13.50
C TYR A 610 -16.71 -1.14 -13.16
N ARG A 611 -16.28 -0.79 -11.95
CA ARG A 611 -14.87 -0.87 -11.55
C ARG A 611 -14.35 -2.27 -11.79
N TYR A 612 -13.18 -2.37 -12.43
CA TYR A 612 -12.49 -3.63 -12.72
C TYR A 612 -13.26 -4.62 -13.61
N GLN A 613 -14.30 -4.16 -14.33
CA GLN A 613 -14.92 -4.95 -15.37
C GLN A 613 -13.95 -5.12 -16.55
N THR A 614 -13.85 -6.34 -17.08
CA THR A 614 -13.03 -6.64 -18.26
C THR A 614 -13.77 -6.26 -19.54
N SER A 615 -13.19 -6.58 -20.71
CA SER A 615 -13.92 -6.48 -21.98
C SER A 615 -15.11 -7.44 -22.10
N ASN A 616 -15.20 -8.48 -21.27
CA ASN A 616 -16.40 -9.29 -21.12
C ASN A 616 -17.26 -8.71 -19.97
N PRO A 617 -18.52 -8.29 -20.22
CA PRO A 617 -19.36 -7.66 -19.21
C PRO A 617 -19.65 -8.50 -17.95
N GLN A 618 -19.58 -9.83 -18.05
CA GLN A 618 -19.83 -10.74 -16.92
C GLN A 618 -18.58 -10.96 -16.05
N ILE A 619 -17.39 -10.61 -16.56
CA ILE A 619 -16.10 -10.95 -15.96
C ILE A 619 -15.39 -9.71 -15.46
N PHE A 620 -14.97 -9.76 -14.20
CA PHE A 620 -14.16 -8.77 -13.51
C PHE A 620 -12.80 -9.37 -13.18
N ALA A 621 -11.78 -8.54 -12.96
CA ALA A 621 -10.44 -9.02 -12.61
C ALA A 621 -9.70 -8.04 -11.70
N GLY A 622 -8.81 -8.52 -10.85
CA GLY A 622 -8.00 -7.65 -9.98
C GLY A 622 -6.80 -8.36 -9.37
N GLY A 623 -5.97 -7.59 -8.68
CA GLY A 623 -4.70 -8.04 -8.14
C GLY A 623 -3.63 -8.19 -9.21
N ASP A 624 -2.63 -9.03 -8.96
CA ASP A 624 -1.44 -9.10 -9.81
C ASP A 624 -1.74 -9.49 -11.27
N ALA A 625 -2.88 -10.13 -11.54
CA ALA A 625 -3.30 -10.47 -12.91
C ALA A 625 -3.62 -9.22 -13.76
N VAL A 626 -4.01 -8.11 -13.12
CA VAL A 626 -4.29 -6.81 -13.76
C VAL A 626 -3.10 -5.87 -13.61
N ARG A 627 -2.52 -5.80 -12.42
CA ARG A 627 -1.46 -4.84 -12.10
C ARG A 627 -0.04 -5.31 -12.49
N GLY A 628 0.18 -6.62 -12.53
CA GLY A 628 1.50 -7.23 -12.37
C GLY A 628 1.85 -7.45 -10.89
N ALA A 629 2.91 -8.21 -10.63
CA ALA A 629 3.35 -8.53 -9.26
C ALA A 629 3.55 -7.26 -8.41
N ASP A 630 2.75 -7.13 -7.36
CA ASP A 630 2.75 -5.98 -6.45
C ASP A 630 2.43 -6.42 -5.01
N LEU A 631 2.02 -5.48 -4.14
CA LEU A 631 1.78 -5.72 -2.72
C LEU A 631 0.44 -6.40 -2.44
N VAL A 632 0.42 -7.29 -1.45
CA VAL A 632 -0.81 -7.94 -0.90
C VAL A 632 -1.95 -6.94 -0.69
N VAL A 633 -1.66 -5.80 -0.07
CA VAL A 633 -2.65 -4.78 0.27
C VAL A 633 -3.24 -4.09 -0.96
N THR A 634 -2.46 -3.95 -2.05
CA THR A 634 -2.98 -3.41 -3.32
C THR A 634 -3.91 -4.42 -3.98
N ALA A 635 -3.54 -5.70 -4.03
CA ALA A 635 -4.40 -6.75 -4.56
C ALA A 635 -5.73 -6.83 -3.80
N MET A 636 -5.71 -6.70 -2.46
CA MET A 636 -6.94 -6.62 -1.66
C MET A 636 -7.78 -5.39 -2.00
N ALA A 637 -7.18 -4.22 -2.16
CA ALA A 637 -7.90 -3.00 -2.53
C ALA A 637 -8.59 -3.15 -3.89
N GLU A 638 -7.91 -3.73 -4.88
CA GLU A 638 -8.49 -4.02 -6.20
C GLU A 638 -9.64 -5.03 -6.10
N GLY A 639 -9.49 -6.09 -5.30
CA GLY A 639 -10.57 -7.05 -5.03
C GLY A 639 -11.81 -6.39 -4.41
N ARG A 640 -11.62 -5.47 -3.45
CA ARG A 640 -12.73 -4.70 -2.84
C ARG A 640 -13.42 -3.79 -3.85
N HIS A 641 -12.65 -3.09 -4.67
CA HIS A 641 -13.19 -2.20 -5.70
C HIS A 641 -13.91 -2.98 -6.80
N ALA A 642 -13.38 -4.14 -7.21
CA ALA A 642 -14.03 -5.03 -8.16
C ALA A 642 -15.35 -5.59 -7.61
N ALA A 643 -15.40 -5.97 -6.33
CA ALA A 643 -16.64 -6.36 -5.69
C ALA A 643 -17.70 -5.25 -5.74
N GLN A 644 -17.31 -3.98 -5.50
CA GLN A 644 -18.23 -2.85 -5.68
C GLN A 644 -18.71 -2.74 -7.14
N GLY A 645 -17.82 -2.91 -8.12
CA GLY A 645 -18.19 -2.95 -9.53
C GLY A 645 -19.19 -4.07 -9.86
N ILE A 646 -19.00 -5.26 -9.29
CA ILE A 646 -19.92 -6.41 -9.43
C ILE A 646 -21.28 -6.10 -8.80
N ILE A 647 -21.31 -5.52 -7.59
CA ILE A 647 -22.53 -5.12 -6.90
C ILE A 647 -23.35 -4.14 -7.75
N ASP A 648 -22.68 -3.13 -8.30
CA ASP A 648 -23.29 -2.10 -9.14
C ASP A 648 -23.80 -2.70 -10.46
N TRP A 649 -23.05 -3.62 -11.07
CA TRP A 649 -23.42 -4.31 -12.30
C TRP A 649 -24.63 -5.24 -12.10
N LEU A 650 -24.70 -5.95 -10.98
CA LEU A 650 -25.81 -6.83 -10.61
C LEU A 650 -27.05 -6.09 -10.11
N GLY A 651 -26.95 -4.77 -9.88
CA GLY A 651 -28.04 -3.97 -9.31
C GLY A 651 -28.39 -4.34 -7.87
N VAL A 652 -27.42 -4.85 -7.11
CA VAL A 652 -27.60 -5.17 -5.68
C VAL A 652 -27.68 -3.87 -4.89
N LYS A 653 -28.80 -3.65 -4.19
CA LYS A 653 -29.02 -2.41 -3.45
C LYS A 653 -27.93 -2.20 -2.39
N PRO A 654 -27.50 -0.95 -2.16
CA PRO A 654 -26.59 -0.65 -1.06
C PRO A 654 -27.22 -1.11 0.27
N ALA A 655 -26.39 -1.66 1.17
CA ALA A 655 -26.83 -1.95 2.52
C ALA A 655 -27.36 -0.67 3.17
N LYS A 656 -28.40 -0.77 3.99
CA LYS A 656 -28.80 0.35 4.85
C LYS A 656 -27.59 0.67 5.75
N PRO A 657 -27.14 1.93 5.84
CA PRO A 657 -26.10 2.29 6.78
C PRO A 657 -26.57 1.92 8.20
N HIS A 658 -25.71 1.24 8.95
CA HIS A 658 -25.89 1.01 10.38
C HIS A 658 -25.53 2.26 11.17
#